data_AF-A0A1V5LNM5-F1
#
_entry.id   AF-A0A1V5LNM5-F1
#
_cell.length_a   1.000
_cell.length_b   1.000
_cell.length_c   1.000
_cell.angle_alpha   90.00
_cell.angle_beta   90.00
_cell.angle_gamma   90.00
#
_symmetry.space_group_name_H-M   'P 1'
#
loop_
_entity.id
_entity.type
_entity.pdbx_description
1 polymer ?
#
loop_
_entity_poly.entity_id
_entity_poly.type
_entity_poly.pdbx_seq_one_letter_code
_entity_poly.pdbx_strand_id
1 'polypeptide(L)'
;MGWLTTQDLKRPISRAFQQIPDTTWRQFIHDTRQALREAESGQQQQTVPYFYRLHTLEYLEHLLCIAEDDATAQVGQSLYEHLALNWQTLERFSRVQIARIPCGQEPTKRTKPPRARTEELIEVGADLWVYRLRAAHFCPTPHGPRCVAHIWWPSKEAQRRFARRTGTEAASYLIPVLDAPLGLKGAKTRSFAQALGMREELSPSTFTLNDAQIVLTRLQQLYDDKCARAEDLRHDLREVIRPAYRHVIELLVGSDRTKSNGVIPPTALPDLPLLAQNGEGCLRFVRARDVFYLDRRDTRDRLQHDAKIWTFVIEAFPAARAPLTQLFGVQVLEETLCWEPHPGDPALDEARQHDFHVWLRCLAPYLLARVGVDHVDEQVVRRDVRGLRTLVERIEPVTQLDVRCTLHGAELGVTTNGRDTYVHMDGSEVTCAFLVWGETAEPCEPRYAEALATACCDVLGINYFESFLALIQARTDEERDRLLRRAGAPRDVAEKRALLFEEDSLPTLEQTPLLVAGDGPKTVEAHSTAKHSDEFDDQGNGTRSEPEPRVRLYHPDDLVVAGVPLATLGAGASAHEAPDVIDGLPRMAGLSAVQHREGYGGHTDLSSLDTLGMSIVLAYEVNRLRCAGVSTVNVYDPTSDAMQPDALIFDTSTPEKIARARQASPRFDAAMAYLAHMGVSGEWPGCDVLTLSLDADILLERLIELKSSGVASRVLEMSWNEWKTATASTIRERFYLYLVGNLRADLQGSIPFVRAYRNPFEQLQASIATSRALQRKVHLSTTDFCEAEHLDLEVQAPVGANMGV
;
A
#
# COMPACT_ATOMS: atom_id res chain seq x y z
N MET A 1 9.58 9.52 -65.06
CA MET A 1 8.42 10.02 -64.30
C MET A 1 8.62 9.60 -62.85
N GLY A 2 9.03 10.54 -61.98
CA GLY A 2 9.40 10.27 -60.58
C GLY A 2 8.31 10.70 -59.60
N TRP A 3 8.72 11.21 -58.44
CA TRP A 3 7.87 11.69 -57.34
C TRP A 3 6.71 12.61 -57.76
N LEU A 4 6.85 13.34 -58.86
CA LEU A 4 5.83 14.23 -59.42
C LEU A 4 4.49 13.55 -59.77
N THR A 5 4.48 12.22 -59.97
CA THR A 5 3.24 11.46 -60.24
C THR A 5 2.39 11.18 -59.00
N THR A 6 2.93 11.49 -57.81
CA THR A 6 2.33 11.14 -56.50
C THR A 6 1.66 12.34 -55.82
N GLN A 7 1.23 13.33 -56.60
CA GLN A 7 0.49 14.49 -56.11
C GLN A 7 -0.67 14.06 -55.21
N ASP A 8 -0.86 14.78 -54.09
CA ASP A 8 -1.88 14.47 -53.06
C ASP A 8 -1.70 13.10 -52.42
N LEU A 9 -0.45 12.61 -52.40
CA LEU A 9 -0.07 11.28 -51.92
C LEU A 9 -0.74 10.15 -52.72
N LYS A 10 -0.93 10.35 -54.03
CA LYS A 10 -1.41 9.30 -54.95
C LYS A 10 -0.44 8.12 -54.96
N ARG A 11 -1.01 6.90 -55.06
CA ARG A 11 -0.24 5.66 -55.13
C ARG A 11 0.72 5.70 -56.33
N PRO A 12 2.02 5.39 -56.13
CA PRO A 12 2.95 5.29 -57.24
C PRO A 12 2.52 4.21 -58.24
N ILE A 13 2.80 4.43 -59.53
CA ILE A 13 2.35 3.57 -60.63
C ILE A 13 3.18 2.26 -60.72
N SER A 14 4.29 2.15 -59.99
CA SER A 14 5.15 0.96 -60.11
C SER A 14 4.47 -0.31 -59.58
N ARG A 15 4.80 -1.45 -60.19
CA ARG A 15 4.22 -2.77 -59.87
C ARG A 15 4.32 -3.12 -58.39
N ALA A 16 5.40 -2.71 -57.72
CA ALA A 16 5.65 -3.01 -56.31
C ALA A 16 4.63 -2.34 -55.36
N PHE A 17 4.03 -1.20 -55.74
CA PHE A 17 2.98 -0.55 -54.95
C PHE A 17 1.57 -0.99 -55.37
N GLN A 18 1.38 -1.42 -56.62
CA GLN A 18 0.08 -1.91 -57.11
C GLN A 18 -0.34 -3.24 -56.47
N GLN A 19 0.62 -4.06 -56.04
CA GLN A 19 0.35 -5.33 -55.36
C GLN A 19 -0.11 -5.18 -53.91
N ILE A 20 -0.10 -3.97 -53.36
CA ILE A 20 -0.49 -3.72 -51.96
C ILE A 20 -2.02 -3.64 -51.87
N PRO A 21 -2.66 -4.34 -50.91
CA PRO A 21 -4.10 -4.28 -50.72
C PRO A 21 -4.62 -2.85 -50.53
N ASP A 22 -5.76 -2.54 -51.14
CA ASP A 22 -6.36 -1.20 -51.09
C ASP A 22 -6.77 -0.76 -49.69
N THR A 23 -7.09 -1.71 -48.81
CA THR A 23 -7.36 -1.46 -47.38
C THR A 23 -6.11 -0.96 -46.67
N THR A 24 -5.00 -1.70 -46.77
CA THR A 24 -3.70 -1.35 -46.17
C THR A 24 -3.20 0.01 -46.68
N TRP A 25 -3.30 0.25 -47.99
CA TRP A 25 -2.90 1.54 -48.56
C TRP A 25 -3.75 2.70 -48.06
N ARG A 26 -5.08 2.55 -47.99
CA ARG A 26 -5.97 3.60 -47.50
C ARG A 26 -5.67 3.97 -46.05
N GLN A 27 -5.43 2.97 -45.19
CA GLN A 27 -5.07 3.22 -43.79
C GLN A 27 -3.70 3.91 -43.68
N PHE A 28 -2.70 3.43 -44.41
CA PHE A 28 -1.38 4.07 -44.48
C PHE A 28 -1.47 5.55 -44.89
N ILE A 29 -2.28 5.88 -45.90
CA ILE A 29 -2.50 7.27 -46.33
C ILE A 29 -3.24 8.09 -45.27
N HIS A 30 -4.21 7.50 -44.57
CA HIS A 30 -4.92 8.16 -43.48
C HIS A 30 -3.93 8.57 -42.37
N ASP A 31 -3.13 7.61 -41.90
CA ASP A 31 -2.16 7.80 -40.82
C ASP A 31 -1.05 8.78 -41.24
N THR A 32 -0.56 8.68 -42.48
CA THR A 32 0.42 9.61 -43.04
C THR A 32 -0.12 11.04 -43.12
N ARG A 33 -1.38 11.22 -43.54
CA ARG A 33 -2.03 12.54 -43.57
C ARG A 33 -2.24 13.10 -42.17
N GLN A 34 -2.53 12.25 -41.19
CA GLN A 34 -2.63 12.69 -39.80
C GLN A 34 -1.27 13.17 -39.28
N ALA A 35 -0.21 12.38 -39.46
CA ALA A 35 1.15 12.77 -39.07
C ALA A 35 1.62 14.06 -39.77
N LEU A 36 1.23 14.25 -41.04
CA LEU A 36 1.51 15.47 -41.78
C LEU A 36 0.78 16.69 -41.18
N ARG A 37 -0.52 16.56 -40.85
CA ARG A 37 -1.29 17.64 -40.20
C ARG A 37 -0.69 18.04 -38.85
N GLU A 38 -0.26 17.07 -38.05
CA GLU A 38 0.39 17.30 -36.76
C GLU A 38 1.72 18.05 -36.94
N ALA A 39 2.53 17.67 -37.95
CA ALA A 39 3.77 18.35 -38.29
C ALA A 39 3.56 19.75 -38.91
N GLU A 40 2.37 20.04 -39.46
CA GLU A 40 2.00 21.32 -40.07
C GLU A 40 1.32 22.29 -39.08
N SER A 41 1.07 21.86 -37.84
CA SER A 41 0.43 22.69 -36.81
C SER A 41 1.24 23.97 -36.54
N GLY A 42 0.77 25.09 -37.10
CA GLY A 42 1.40 26.42 -36.96
C GLY A 42 1.91 27.06 -38.25
N GLN A 43 1.81 26.40 -39.40
CA GLN A 43 2.22 26.98 -40.69
C GLN A 43 1.06 27.65 -41.43
N GLN A 44 1.30 28.88 -41.93
CA GLN A 44 0.28 29.69 -42.62
C GLN A 44 0.15 29.39 -44.12
N GLN A 45 1.13 28.72 -44.72
CA GLN A 45 1.19 28.53 -46.18
C GLN A 45 0.66 27.15 -46.59
N GLN A 46 -0.37 27.14 -47.44
CA GLN A 46 -0.95 25.91 -47.97
C GLN A 46 0.03 25.22 -48.93
N THR A 47 0.25 23.91 -48.72
CA THR A 47 1.13 23.09 -49.56
C THR A 47 0.42 21.87 -50.12
N VAL A 48 0.90 21.36 -51.24
CA VAL A 48 0.46 20.12 -51.88
C VAL A 48 1.51 19.05 -51.62
N PRO A 49 1.17 17.92 -50.98
CA PRO A 49 2.12 16.88 -50.62
C PRO A 49 2.35 15.87 -51.76
N TYR A 50 3.59 15.42 -51.90
CA TYR A 50 4.02 14.37 -52.84
C TYR A 50 4.92 13.37 -52.11
N PHE A 51 4.83 12.08 -52.43
CA PHE A 51 5.82 11.11 -51.98
C PHE A 51 7.15 11.33 -52.71
N TYR A 52 8.13 11.89 -51.99
CA TYR A 52 9.48 12.10 -52.53
C TYR A 52 10.34 10.84 -52.41
N ARG A 53 10.29 10.18 -51.25
CA ARG A 53 10.79 8.82 -51.06
C ARG A 53 9.78 7.98 -50.30
N LEU A 54 9.52 6.79 -50.84
CA LEU A 54 8.63 5.79 -50.29
C LEU A 54 9.19 4.43 -50.71
N HIS A 55 9.33 3.51 -49.77
CA HIS A 55 10.02 2.25 -50.01
C HIS A 55 9.08 1.05 -49.79
N THR A 56 9.46 -0.07 -50.38
CA THR A 56 8.85 -1.37 -50.13
C THR A 56 9.95 -2.41 -50.19
N LEU A 57 9.82 -3.47 -49.39
CA LEU A 57 10.74 -4.60 -49.42
C LEU A 57 10.23 -5.64 -50.43
N GLU A 58 11.13 -6.12 -51.30
CA GLU A 58 10.83 -7.18 -52.25
C GLU A 58 10.39 -8.45 -51.51
N TYR A 59 9.37 -9.14 -52.02
CA TYR A 59 8.78 -10.35 -51.42
C TYR A 59 8.16 -10.22 -50.02
N LEU A 60 8.15 -9.03 -49.41
CA LEU A 60 7.65 -8.86 -48.04
C LEU A 60 6.23 -9.40 -47.82
N GLU A 61 5.31 -9.20 -48.78
CA GLU A 61 3.93 -9.71 -48.63
C GLU A 61 3.89 -11.23 -48.50
N HIS A 62 4.65 -11.93 -49.34
CA HIS A 62 4.71 -13.39 -49.34
C HIS A 62 5.34 -13.91 -48.05
N LEU A 63 6.44 -13.27 -47.60
CA LEU A 63 7.09 -13.64 -46.35
C LEU A 63 6.18 -13.42 -45.13
N LEU A 64 5.41 -12.33 -45.11
CA LEU A 64 4.46 -12.05 -44.03
C LEU A 64 3.30 -13.05 -44.01
N CYS A 65 2.74 -13.40 -45.17
CA CYS A 65 1.70 -14.45 -45.26
C CYS A 65 2.23 -15.79 -44.74
N ILE A 66 3.42 -16.21 -45.17
CA ILE A 66 4.02 -17.47 -44.71
C ILE A 66 4.35 -17.42 -43.21
N ALA A 67 4.83 -16.28 -42.71
CA ALA A 67 5.16 -16.12 -41.30
C ALA A 67 3.92 -16.15 -40.39
N GLU A 68 2.78 -15.65 -40.85
CA GLU A 68 1.51 -15.65 -40.11
C GLU A 68 0.96 -17.07 -39.95
N ASP A 69 1.10 -17.91 -40.97
CA ASP A 69 0.66 -19.32 -40.95
C ASP A 69 1.66 -20.27 -40.25
N ASP A 70 2.89 -19.82 -39.97
CA ASP A 70 3.93 -20.60 -39.32
C ASP A 70 3.79 -20.59 -37.79
N ALA A 71 3.10 -21.61 -37.25
CA ALA A 71 2.91 -21.78 -35.81
C ALA A 71 4.23 -21.91 -35.00
N THR A 72 5.32 -22.33 -35.65
CA THR A 72 6.64 -22.44 -35.00
C THR A 72 7.37 -21.09 -34.93
N ALA A 73 6.89 -20.09 -35.65
CA ALA A 73 7.45 -18.76 -35.81
C ALA A 73 8.88 -18.71 -36.38
N GLN A 74 9.39 -19.78 -37.00
CA GLN A 74 10.74 -19.85 -37.57
C GLN A 74 10.93 -18.88 -38.75
N VAL A 75 9.93 -18.75 -39.61
CA VAL A 75 9.97 -17.81 -40.75
C VAL A 75 9.95 -16.37 -40.24
N GLY A 76 9.05 -16.09 -39.29
CA GLY A 76 8.95 -14.80 -38.61
C GLY A 76 10.25 -14.42 -37.90
N GLN A 77 10.86 -15.38 -37.21
CA GLN A 77 12.17 -15.26 -36.58
C GLN A 77 13.25 -14.91 -37.60
N SER A 78 13.40 -15.69 -38.67
CA SER A 78 14.40 -15.45 -39.71
C SER A 78 14.26 -14.07 -40.35
N LEU A 79 13.02 -13.64 -40.62
CA LEU A 79 12.72 -12.31 -41.15
C LEU A 79 13.08 -11.20 -40.14
N TYR A 80 12.67 -11.34 -38.89
CA TYR A 80 12.96 -10.38 -37.83
C TYR A 80 14.47 -10.23 -37.63
N GLU A 81 15.20 -11.34 -37.52
CA GLU A 81 16.65 -11.37 -37.36
C GLU A 81 17.34 -10.68 -38.54
N HIS A 82 16.94 -11.00 -39.77
CA HIS A 82 17.52 -10.39 -40.97
C HIS A 82 17.36 -8.87 -40.97
N LEU A 83 16.16 -8.37 -40.64
CA LEU A 83 15.89 -6.93 -40.60
C LEU A 83 16.62 -6.24 -39.43
N ALA A 84 16.66 -6.87 -38.26
CA ALA A 84 17.33 -6.34 -37.08
C ALA A 84 18.86 -6.23 -37.29
N LEU A 85 19.51 -7.27 -37.84
CA LEU A 85 20.94 -7.27 -38.13
C LEU A 85 21.33 -6.19 -39.14
N ASN A 86 20.45 -5.92 -40.11
CA ASN A 86 20.69 -4.93 -41.15
C ASN A 86 20.13 -3.53 -40.82
N TRP A 87 19.58 -3.33 -39.61
CA TRP A 87 18.86 -2.11 -39.25
C TRP A 87 19.69 -0.84 -39.44
N GLN A 88 20.98 -0.86 -39.11
CA GLN A 88 21.87 0.31 -39.28
C GLN A 88 21.93 0.83 -40.73
N THR A 89 21.69 -0.04 -41.72
CA THR A 89 21.62 0.36 -43.13
C THR A 89 20.19 0.74 -43.56
N LEU A 90 19.19 0.11 -42.93
CA LEU A 90 17.76 0.25 -43.27
C LEU A 90 17.07 1.42 -42.56
N GLU A 91 17.58 1.86 -41.41
CA GLU A 91 17.00 2.90 -40.55
C GLU A 91 16.74 4.20 -41.31
N ARG A 92 17.67 4.61 -42.19
CA ARG A 92 17.51 5.79 -43.06
C ARG A 92 16.34 5.70 -44.06
N PHE A 93 15.73 4.54 -44.21
CA PHE A 93 14.56 4.28 -45.05
C PHE A 93 13.32 3.93 -44.21
N SER A 94 13.36 4.17 -42.90
CA SER A 94 12.27 3.81 -41.98
C SER A 94 11.14 4.83 -41.90
N ARG A 95 11.33 6.04 -42.46
CA ARG A 95 10.37 7.14 -42.46
C ARG A 95 9.99 7.55 -43.88
N VAL A 96 8.74 7.93 -44.08
CA VAL A 96 8.28 8.47 -45.37
C VAL A 96 8.87 9.86 -45.56
N GLN A 97 9.44 10.13 -46.72
CA GLN A 97 9.86 11.48 -47.09
C GLN A 97 8.84 12.12 -48.04
N ILE A 98 8.25 13.23 -47.60
CA ILE A 98 7.25 13.98 -48.36
C ILE A 98 7.86 15.29 -48.85
N ALA A 99 7.65 15.59 -50.13
CA ALA A 99 7.89 16.92 -50.68
C ALA A 99 6.62 17.75 -50.58
N ARG A 100 6.72 18.89 -49.90
CA ARG A 100 5.64 19.84 -49.68
C ARG A 100 5.81 21.04 -50.60
N ILE A 101 5.00 21.11 -51.64
CA ILE A 101 5.14 22.14 -52.66
C ILE A 101 4.10 23.23 -52.40
N PRO A 102 4.48 24.50 -52.20
CA PRO A 102 3.53 25.59 -52.01
C PRO A 102 2.49 25.64 -53.15
N CYS A 103 1.23 25.90 -52.79
CA CYS A 103 0.16 26.04 -53.78
C CYS A 103 0.54 27.09 -54.85
N GLY A 104 0.35 26.74 -56.12
CA GLY A 104 0.70 27.59 -57.28
C GLY A 104 2.12 27.41 -57.82
N GLN A 105 3.00 26.67 -57.14
CA GLN A 105 4.29 26.28 -57.73
C GLN A 105 4.15 25.01 -58.57
N GLU A 106 4.77 25.01 -59.76
CA GLU A 106 4.83 23.85 -60.65
C GLU A 106 6.20 23.17 -60.56
N PRO A 107 6.34 22.05 -59.81
CA PRO A 107 7.62 21.37 -59.65
C PRO A 107 8.12 20.72 -60.95
N THR A 108 7.25 20.55 -61.95
CA THR A 108 7.56 20.10 -63.32
C THR A 108 8.44 21.08 -64.11
N LYS A 109 8.38 22.39 -63.79
CA LYS A 109 9.15 23.45 -64.46
C LYS A 109 10.61 23.56 -63.98
N ARG A 110 11.03 22.69 -63.06
CA ARG A 110 12.39 22.70 -62.50
C ARG A 110 13.42 22.05 -63.42
N THR A 111 14.68 22.42 -63.24
CA THR A 111 15.82 21.89 -63.99
C THR A 111 15.88 20.38 -63.92
N LYS A 112 16.10 19.70 -65.04
CA LYS A 112 16.09 18.24 -65.11
C LYS A 112 17.35 17.64 -64.45
N PRO A 113 17.22 16.56 -63.66
CA PRO A 113 15.97 15.95 -63.20
C PRO A 113 15.29 16.82 -62.12
N PRO A 114 13.95 16.98 -62.15
CA PRO A 114 13.24 17.83 -61.19
C PRO A 114 13.38 17.27 -59.75
N ARG A 115 14.00 18.07 -58.88
CA ARG A 115 14.23 17.75 -57.46
C ARG A 115 13.41 18.67 -56.56
N ALA A 116 12.95 18.12 -55.43
CA ALA A 116 12.46 18.94 -54.32
C ALA A 116 13.63 19.70 -53.69
N ARG A 117 13.38 20.88 -53.16
CA ARG A 117 14.38 21.64 -52.39
C ARG A 117 14.45 21.10 -50.98
N THR A 118 15.58 21.29 -50.31
CA THR A 118 15.78 20.75 -48.95
C THR A 118 14.73 21.27 -47.98
N GLU A 119 14.35 22.54 -48.09
CA GLU A 119 13.31 23.19 -47.28
C GLU A 119 11.88 22.69 -47.57
N GLU A 120 11.67 21.97 -48.67
CA GLU A 120 10.38 21.38 -49.03
C GLU A 120 10.23 19.94 -48.52
N LEU A 121 11.33 19.34 -48.05
CA LEU A 121 11.35 17.93 -47.65
C LEU A 121 11.09 17.80 -46.15
N ILE A 122 10.16 16.91 -45.81
CA ILE A 122 9.87 16.53 -44.43
C ILE A 122 9.79 15.01 -44.31
N GLU A 123 10.17 14.49 -43.15
CA GLU A 123 9.99 13.07 -42.81
C GLU A 123 8.84 12.90 -41.82
N VAL A 124 7.81 12.14 -42.21
CA VAL A 124 6.61 11.93 -41.39
C VAL A 124 6.29 10.45 -41.27
N GLY A 125 5.89 10.02 -40.07
CA GLY A 125 5.46 8.65 -39.80
C GLY A 125 6.48 7.57 -40.19
N ALA A 126 5.98 6.33 -40.23
CA ALA A 126 6.73 5.15 -40.66
C ALA A 126 6.63 4.97 -42.18
N ASP A 127 7.74 4.60 -42.85
CA ASP A 127 7.72 4.20 -44.26
C ASP A 127 6.81 2.97 -44.46
N LEU A 128 6.30 2.78 -45.68
CA LEU A 128 5.29 1.78 -46.00
C LEU A 128 5.72 0.34 -45.66
N TRP A 129 7.00 0.01 -45.81
CA TRP A 129 7.48 -1.32 -45.43
C TRP A 129 7.46 -1.52 -43.91
N VAL A 130 7.86 -0.51 -43.13
CA VAL A 130 7.78 -0.55 -41.65
C VAL A 130 6.32 -0.61 -41.23
N TYR A 131 5.46 0.21 -41.84
CA TYR A 131 4.02 0.22 -41.58
C TYR A 131 3.39 -1.18 -41.72
N ARG A 132 3.73 -1.89 -42.81
CA ARG A 132 3.26 -3.26 -43.06
C ARG A 132 3.77 -4.25 -42.03
N LEU A 133 5.04 -4.13 -41.60
CA LEU A 133 5.59 -4.95 -40.52
C LEU A 133 4.82 -4.71 -39.20
N ARG A 134 4.52 -3.45 -38.86
CA ARG A 134 3.78 -3.11 -37.63
C ARG A 134 2.40 -3.74 -37.57
N ALA A 135 1.74 -3.92 -38.73
CA ALA A 135 0.39 -4.46 -38.82
C ALA A 135 0.33 -5.99 -38.95
N ALA A 136 1.44 -6.65 -39.28
CA ALA A 136 1.46 -8.07 -39.62
C ALA A 136 1.76 -8.97 -38.42
N HIS A 137 1.20 -10.19 -38.42
CA HIS A 137 1.51 -11.24 -37.45
C HIS A 137 2.77 -12.01 -37.88
N PHE A 138 3.95 -11.43 -37.67
CA PHE A 138 5.21 -12.08 -38.05
C PHE A 138 6.22 -12.16 -36.91
N CYS A 139 6.05 -11.35 -35.86
CA CYS A 139 7.07 -11.28 -34.83
C CYS A 139 7.09 -12.59 -34.03
N PRO A 140 8.28 -13.17 -33.81
CA PRO A 140 8.40 -14.47 -33.18
C PRO A 140 8.10 -14.36 -31.69
N THR A 141 7.21 -15.23 -31.20
CA THR A 141 6.96 -15.37 -29.77
C THR A 141 6.77 -16.86 -29.44
N PRO A 142 6.93 -17.24 -28.17
CA PRO A 142 6.66 -18.61 -27.72
C PRO A 142 5.18 -19.01 -27.84
N HIS A 143 4.29 -18.05 -28.15
CA HIS A 143 2.86 -18.27 -28.35
C HIS A 143 2.51 -18.39 -29.85
N GLY A 144 3.52 -18.44 -30.72
CA GLY A 144 3.40 -18.34 -32.17
C GLY A 144 3.58 -16.90 -32.67
N PRO A 145 3.45 -16.66 -33.98
CA PRO A 145 3.60 -15.33 -34.58
C PRO A 145 2.54 -14.36 -34.03
N ARG A 146 2.96 -13.14 -33.72
CA ARG A 146 2.08 -12.07 -33.20
C ARG A 146 2.34 -10.75 -33.90
N CYS A 147 1.35 -9.86 -33.85
CA CYS A 147 1.48 -8.48 -34.28
C CYS A 147 2.28 -7.69 -33.25
N VAL A 148 3.11 -6.73 -33.70
CA VAL A 148 4.02 -5.95 -32.85
C VAL A 148 3.29 -5.29 -31.68
N ALA A 149 2.07 -4.81 -31.90
CA ALA A 149 1.25 -4.15 -30.88
C ALA A 149 0.93 -5.05 -29.67
N HIS A 150 0.99 -6.37 -29.83
CA HIS A 150 0.65 -7.35 -28.79
C HIS A 150 1.89 -8.03 -28.18
N ILE A 151 3.09 -7.51 -28.46
CA ILE A 151 4.35 -8.13 -28.05
C ILE A 151 5.10 -7.21 -27.10
N TRP A 152 5.76 -7.84 -26.15
CA TRP A 152 6.64 -7.20 -25.19
C TRP A 152 8.10 -7.46 -25.53
N TRP A 153 8.93 -6.43 -25.41
CA TRP A 153 10.38 -6.60 -25.41
C TRP A 153 10.82 -7.45 -24.21
N PRO A 154 11.81 -8.34 -24.35
CA PRO A 154 12.35 -9.15 -23.26
C PRO A 154 13.09 -8.27 -22.25
N SER A 155 12.35 -7.69 -21.31
CA SER A 155 12.87 -6.89 -20.21
C SER A 155 12.98 -7.72 -18.92
N LYS A 156 13.83 -7.27 -17.99
CA LYS A 156 13.92 -7.87 -16.64
C LYS A 156 12.57 -7.83 -15.92
N GLU A 157 11.76 -6.80 -16.19
CA GLU A 157 10.45 -6.65 -15.57
C GLU A 157 9.41 -7.63 -16.12
N ALA A 158 9.40 -7.84 -17.44
CA ALA A 158 8.58 -8.87 -18.07
C ALA A 158 8.95 -10.27 -17.55
N GLN A 159 10.25 -10.52 -17.37
CA GLN A 159 10.74 -11.75 -16.76
C GLN A 159 10.30 -11.88 -15.30
N ARG A 160 10.48 -10.84 -14.49
CA ARG A 160 10.14 -10.85 -13.06
C ARG A 160 8.65 -11.13 -12.84
N ARG A 161 7.76 -10.50 -13.61
CA ARG A 161 6.31 -10.59 -13.40
C ARG A 161 5.65 -11.80 -14.07
N PHE A 162 6.13 -12.20 -15.26
CA PHE A 162 5.38 -13.12 -16.11
C PHE A 162 6.18 -14.33 -16.64
N ALA A 163 7.45 -14.50 -16.25
CA ALA A 163 8.18 -15.73 -16.56
C ALA A 163 7.87 -16.83 -15.54
N ARG A 164 7.75 -18.07 -16.03
CA ARG A 164 7.66 -19.30 -15.23
C ARG A 164 9.05 -19.89 -15.04
N ARG A 165 9.40 -20.28 -13.82
CA ARG A 165 10.70 -20.92 -13.52
C ARG A 165 10.77 -22.40 -13.89
N THR A 166 9.68 -22.96 -14.43
CA THR A 166 9.52 -24.38 -14.73
C THR A 166 9.51 -24.61 -16.25
N GLY A 167 10.68 -24.93 -16.83
CA GLY A 167 10.82 -25.37 -18.23
C GLY A 167 11.78 -24.54 -19.11
N THR A 168 11.98 -24.98 -20.36
CA THR A 168 12.88 -24.36 -21.36
C THR A 168 12.59 -22.87 -21.58
N GLU A 169 13.66 -22.05 -21.65
CA GLU A 169 13.65 -20.58 -21.54
C GLU A 169 12.56 -19.85 -22.35
N ALA A 170 12.24 -20.29 -23.57
CA ALA A 170 11.27 -19.63 -24.44
C ALA A 170 9.80 -19.88 -24.03
N ALA A 171 9.40 -21.12 -23.73
CA ALA A 171 8.01 -21.44 -23.39
C ALA A 171 7.55 -20.90 -22.02
N SER A 172 8.43 -20.22 -21.28
CA SER A 172 8.25 -19.86 -19.87
C SER A 172 7.29 -18.68 -19.65
N TYR A 173 7.00 -17.82 -20.63
CA TYR A 173 6.26 -16.58 -20.38
C TYR A 173 4.73 -16.69 -20.49
N LEU A 174 4.02 -16.01 -19.59
CA LEU A 174 2.54 -15.85 -19.63
C LEU A 174 2.08 -14.75 -20.60
N ILE A 175 2.94 -13.79 -20.91
CA ILE A 175 2.71 -12.76 -21.95
C ILE A 175 3.54 -13.09 -23.20
N PRO A 176 3.14 -12.63 -24.41
CA PRO A 176 3.94 -12.79 -25.61
C PRO A 176 5.16 -11.87 -25.55
N VAL A 177 6.32 -12.46 -25.32
CA VAL A 177 7.61 -11.77 -25.36
C VAL A 177 8.29 -12.11 -26.69
N LEU A 178 9.02 -11.16 -27.27
CA LEU A 178 9.84 -11.41 -28.46
C LEU A 178 10.84 -12.54 -28.19
N ASP A 179 10.73 -13.61 -28.96
CA ASP A 179 11.64 -14.75 -28.94
C ASP A 179 12.68 -14.59 -30.06
N ALA A 180 13.72 -13.80 -29.77
CA ALA A 180 14.83 -13.56 -30.69
C ALA A 180 16.14 -14.10 -30.08
N PRO A 181 17.07 -14.64 -30.90
CA PRO A 181 18.31 -15.23 -30.42
C PRO A 181 19.10 -14.29 -29.52
N LEU A 182 19.77 -14.87 -28.54
CA LEU A 182 20.60 -14.18 -27.54
C LEU A 182 21.65 -13.24 -28.17
N GLY A 183 22.15 -13.54 -29.37
CA GLY A 183 23.10 -12.70 -30.12
C GLY A 183 22.55 -11.34 -30.58
N LEU A 184 21.23 -11.14 -30.51
CA LEU A 184 20.54 -9.91 -30.89
C LEU A 184 20.18 -9.02 -29.68
N LYS A 185 20.69 -9.28 -28.47
CA LYS A 185 20.41 -8.47 -27.27
C LYS A 185 21.21 -7.15 -27.19
N GLY A 186 21.74 -6.67 -28.32
CA GLY A 186 22.48 -5.40 -28.42
C GLY A 186 21.59 -4.19 -28.71
N ALA A 187 22.13 -2.98 -28.51
CA ALA A 187 21.42 -1.72 -28.74
C ALA A 187 20.78 -1.57 -30.13
N LYS A 188 21.34 -2.24 -31.16
CA LYS A 188 20.87 -2.18 -32.56
C LYS A 188 19.52 -2.88 -32.77
N THR A 189 19.28 -3.99 -32.09
CA THR A 189 18.00 -4.71 -32.17
C THR A 189 16.91 -3.96 -31.43
N ARG A 190 17.29 -3.25 -30.35
CA ARG A 190 16.37 -2.40 -29.59
C ARG A 190 15.87 -1.22 -30.44
N SER A 191 16.73 -0.55 -31.20
CA SER A 191 16.28 0.55 -32.08
C SER A 191 15.35 0.07 -33.20
N PHE A 192 15.56 -1.14 -33.74
CA PHE A 192 14.60 -1.74 -34.68
C PHE A 192 13.25 -2.04 -34.02
N ALA A 193 13.25 -2.65 -32.82
CA ALA A 193 12.01 -2.92 -32.09
C ALA A 193 11.24 -1.63 -31.75
N GLN A 194 11.95 -0.57 -31.37
CA GLN A 194 11.38 0.77 -31.17
C GLN A 194 10.78 1.33 -32.46
N ALA A 195 11.47 1.17 -33.59
CA ALA A 195 10.95 1.59 -34.90
C ALA A 195 9.73 0.77 -35.34
N LEU A 196 9.56 -0.46 -34.87
CA LEU A 196 8.32 -1.22 -35.03
C LEU A 196 7.22 -0.79 -34.04
N GLY A 197 7.56 -0.07 -32.97
CA GLY A 197 6.62 0.30 -31.91
C GLY A 197 6.37 -0.83 -30.90
N MET A 198 7.35 -1.71 -30.71
CA MET A 198 7.28 -2.76 -29.71
C MET A 198 7.30 -2.17 -28.30
N ARG A 199 6.50 -2.73 -27.39
CA ARG A 199 6.35 -2.21 -26.03
C ARG A 199 7.50 -2.68 -25.16
N GLU A 200 8.22 -1.75 -24.53
CA GLU A 200 9.40 -2.06 -23.72
C GLU A 200 9.14 -2.13 -22.22
N GLU A 201 8.27 -1.24 -21.72
CA GLU A 201 8.06 -1.02 -20.29
C GLU A 201 6.68 -1.48 -19.85
N LEU A 202 6.64 -2.43 -18.92
CA LEU A 202 5.42 -2.88 -18.26
C LEU A 202 5.05 -1.91 -17.14
N SER A 203 3.99 -1.16 -17.36
CA SER A 203 3.42 -0.22 -16.39
C SER A 203 1.89 -0.22 -16.51
N PRO A 204 1.16 0.31 -15.52
CA PRO A 204 -0.29 0.49 -15.65
C PRO A 204 -0.70 1.36 -16.84
N SER A 205 0.20 2.19 -17.37
CA SER A 205 -0.07 3.08 -18.50
C SER A 205 0.09 2.44 -19.88
N THR A 206 0.75 1.27 -19.95
CA THR A 206 1.13 0.53 -21.17
C THR A 206 0.50 -0.85 -21.24
N PHE A 207 0.13 -1.45 -20.09
CA PHE A 207 -0.59 -2.71 -19.99
C PHE A 207 -2.07 -2.52 -20.32
N THR A 208 -2.63 -3.37 -21.17
CA THR A 208 -3.99 -3.23 -21.70
C THR A 208 -4.92 -4.36 -21.24
N LEU A 209 -6.23 -4.17 -21.40
CA LEU A 209 -7.21 -5.23 -21.15
C LEU A 209 -6.97 -6.48 -22.02
N ASN A 210 -6.47 -6.30 -23.25
CA ASN A 210 -6.11 -7.41 -24.12
C ASN A 210 -4.91 -8.20 -23.56
N ASP A 211 -3.93 -7.53 -22.93
CA ASP A 211 -2.83 -8.22 -22.25
C ASP A 211 -3.32 -9.06 -21.08
N ALA A 212 -4.24 -8.52 -20.27
CA ALA A 212 -4.89 -9.26 -19.20
C ALA A 212 -5.61 -10.51 -19.74
N GLN A 213 -6.38 -10.37 -20.82
CA GLN A 213 -7.03 -11.50 -21.50
C GLN A 213 -6.03 -12.57 -21.94
N ILE A 214 -4.90 -12.18 -22.54
CA ILE A 214 -3.86 -13.11 -22.98
C ILE A 214 -3.30 -13.88 -21.78
N VAL A 215 -2.94 -13.19 -20.69
CA VAL A 215 -2.39 -13.83 -19.48
C VAL A 215 -3.38 -14.84 -18.90
N LEU A 216 -4.65 -14.44 -18.72
CA LEU A 216 -5.66 -15.28 -18.09
C LEU A 216 -6.04 -16.49 -18.95
N THR A 217 -6.17 -16.29 -20.27
CA THR A 217 -6.39 -17.40 -21.21
C THR A 217 -5.20 -18.36 -21.19
N ARG A 218 -3.98 -17.82 -21.09
CA ARG A 218 -2.77 -18.64 -21.01
C ARG A 218 -2.70 -19.45 -19.71
N LEU A 219 -3.08 -18.87 -18.58
CA LEU A 219 -3.20 -19.60 -17.31
C LEU A 219 -4.20 -20.75 -17.45
N GLN A 220 -5.38 -20.51 -18.04
CA GLN A 220 -6.36 -21.58 -18.29
C GLN A 220 -5.75 -22.69 -19.14
N GLN A 221 -5.19 -22.38 -20.31
CA GLN A 221 -4.57 -23.38 -21.19
C GLN A 221 -3.50 -24.26 -20.53
N LEU A 222 -2.80 -23.72 -19.53
CA LEU A 222 -1.70 -24.41 -18.85
C LEU A 222 -2.17 -25.29 -17.68
N TYR A 223 -3.27 -24.92 -17.04
CA TYR A 223 -3.67 -25.49 -15.76
C TYR A 223 -5.08 -26.11 -15.76
N ASP A 224 -5.91 -25.91 -16.78
CA ASP A 224 -7.29 -26.43 -16.83
C ASP A 224 -7.32 -27.96 -16.78
N ASP A 225 -6.50 -28.63 -17.60
CA ASP A 225 -6.37 -30.10 -17.59
C ASP A 225 -5.81 -30.65 -16.27
N LYS A 226 -4.99 -29.86 -15.56
CA LYS A 226 -4.46 -30.24 -14.25
C LYS A 226 -5.53 -30.11 -13.16
N CYS A 227 -6.34 -29.05 -13.22
CA CYS A 227 -7.49 -28.84 -12.35
C CYS A 227 -8.53 -29.96 -12.55
N ALA A 228 -8.86 -30.29 -13.80
CA ALA A 228 -9.81 -31.35 -14.13
C ALA A 228 -9.38 -32.74 -13.64
N ARG A 229 -8.06 -32.99 -13.54
CA ARG A 229 -7.47 -34.22 -13.00
C ARG A 229 -7.19 -34.17 -11.50
N ALA A 230 -7.56 -33.08 -10.83
CA ALA A 230 -7.30 -32.83 -9.40
C ALA A 230 -5.81 -33.02 -9.01
N GLU A 231 -4.90 -32.56 -9.87
CA GLU A 231 -3.46 -32.56 -9.55
C GLU A 231 -3.14 -31.56 -8.43
N ASP A 232 -2.07 -31.83 -7.65
CA ASP A 232 -1.60 -30.91 -6.62
C ASP A 232 -0.96 -29.67 -7.26
N LEU A 233 -1.69 -28.55 -7.22
CA LEU A 233 -1.26 -27.26 -7.74
C LEU A 233 -0.65 -26.33 -6.68
N ARG A 234 -0.38 -26.78 -5.45
CA ARG A 234 0.11 -25.89 -4.37
C ARG A 234 1.37 -25.11 -4.75
N HIS A 235 2.33 -25.76 -5.40
CA HIS A 235 3.55 -25.12 -5.88
C HIS A 235 3.25 -24.09 -6.99
N ASP A 236 2.49 -24.50 -8.01
CA ASP A 236 2.12 -23.63 -9.14
C ASP A 236 1.28 -22.42 -8.68
N LEU A 237 0.40 -22.61 -7.68
CA LEU A 237 -0.37 -21.54 -7.03
C LEU A 237 0.52 -20.48 -6.39
N ARG A 238 1.56 -20.92 -5.65
CA ARG A 238 2.48 -20.02 -4.94
C ARG A 238 3.42 -19.29 -5.90
N GLU A 239 4.01 -20.02 -6.84
CA GLU A 239 5.13 -19.50 -7.64
C GLU A 239 4.68 -18.84 -8.96
N VAL A 240 3.50 -19.19 -9.48
CA VAL A 240 3.06 -18.72 -10.81
C VAL A 240 1.69 -18.07 -10.77
N ILE A 241 0.65 -18.78 -10.32
CA ILE A 241 -0.74 -18.37 -10.56
C ILE A 241 -1.12 -17.16 -9.71
N ARG A 242 -0.93 -17.21 -8.37
CA ARG A 242 -1.24 -16.06 -7.49
C ARG A 242 -0.37 -14.84 -7.80
N PRO A 243 0.96 -14.97 -8.02
CA PRO A 243 1.78 -13.84 -8.48
C PRO A 243 1.28 -13.22 -9.79
N ALA A 244 0.96 -14.03 -10.80
CA ALA A 244 0.46 -13.53 -12.08
C ALA A 244 -0.85 -12.74 -11.92
N TYR A 245 -1.80 -13.26 -11.13
CA TYR A 245 -3.03 -12.53 -10.82
C TYR A 245 -2.76 -11.21 -10.10
N ARG A 246 -1.88 -11.19 -9.07
CA ARG A 246 -1.51 -9.94 -8.38
C ARG A 246 -0.91 -8.93 -9.34
N HIS A 247 -0.02 -9.35 -10.25
CA HIS A 247 0.57 -8.46 -11.24
C HIS A 247 -0.43 -7.94 -12.26
N VAL A 248 -1.38 -8.77 -12.72
CA VAL A 248 -2.47 -8.33 -13.60
C VAL A 248 -3.34 -7.30 -12.88
N ILE A 249 -3.75 -7.58 -11.64
CA ILE A 249 -4.55 -6.67 -10.81
C ILE A 249 -3.81 -5.33 -10.64
N GLU A 250 -2.55 -5.36 -10.22
CA GLU A 250 -1.68 -4.19 -10.02
C GLU A 250 -1.55 -3.36 -11.30
N LEU A 251 -1.35 -3.99 -12.46
CA LEU A 251 -1.22 -3.31 -13.74
C LEU A 251 -2.55 -2.78 -14.29
N LEU A 252 -3.68 -3.30 -13.82
CA LEU A 252 -5.01 -2.80 -14.15
C LEU A 252 -5.46 -1.67 -13.21
N VAL A 253 -4.74 -1.42 -12.11
CA VAL A 253 -5.02 -0.29 -11.22
C VAL A 253 -4.84 1.02 -11.99
N GLY A 254 -5.91 1.82 -12.09
CA GLY A 254 -5.90 3.09 -12.81
C GLY A 254 -6.27 3.01 -14.29
N SER A 255 -6.54 1.81 -14.83
CA SER A 255 -7.13 1.67 -16.19
C SER A 255 -8.51 2.34 -16.31
N ASP A 256 -9.17 2.61 -15.18
CA ASP A 256 -10.37 3.45 -15.06
C ASP A 256 -10.17 4.92 -15.50
N ARG A 257 -8.92 5.39 -15.57
CA ARG A 257 -8.60 6.80 -15.84
C ARG A 257 -7.72 6.90 -17.08
N THR A 258 -8.40 7.01 -18.21
CA THR A 258 -7.92 7.54 -19.50
C THR A 258 -7.08 6.62 -20.40
N LYS A 259 -7.59 6.40 -21.62
CA LYS A 259 -7.00 6.88 -22.90
C LYS A 259 -8.01 6.69 -24.05
N SER A 260 -8.26 7.80 -24.78
CA SER A 260 -9.02 7.94 -26.05
C SER A 260 -10.50 7.51 -26.10
N ASN A 261 -11.40 8.51 -26.09
CA ASN A 261 -12.75 8.51 -26.71
C ASN A 261 -13.74 7.34 -26.45
N GLY A 262 -13.50 6.47 -25.48
CA GLY A 262 -14.45 5.43 -25.06
C GLY A 262 -14.51 5.38 -23.54
N VAL A 263 -15.71 5.55 -22.99
CA VAL A 263 -16.02 5.08 -21.63
C VAL A 263 -15.75 3.57 -21.65
N ILE A 264 -14.78 3.08 -20.87
CA ILE A 264 -14.63 1.63 -20.69
C ILE A 264 -15.96 1.16 -20.10
N PRO A 265 -16.69 0.25 -20.78
CA PRO A 265 -17.95 -0.22 -20.23
C PRO A 265 -17.65 -0.90 -18.89
N PRO A 266 -18.46 -0.64 -17.85
CA PRO A 266 -18.40 -1.45 -16.64
C PRO A 266 -18.51 -2.92 -17.05
N THR A 267 -17.72 -3.81 -16.43
CA THR A 267 -17.62 -5.22 -16.80
C THR A 267 -17.10 -5.44 -18.23
N ALA A 268 -15.90 -4.94 -18.53
CA ALA A 268 -15.25 -5.19 -19.82
C ALA A 268 -14.71 -6.63 -19.97
N LEU A 269 -14.48 -7.35 -18.86
CA LEU A 269 -13.85 -8.67 -18.80
C LEU A 269 -14.68 -9.79 -18.09
N PRO A 270 -16.03 -9.83 -18.17
CA PRO A 270 -16.86 -10.72 -17.34
C PRO A 270 -16.73 -12.20 -17.72
N ASP A 271 -16.31 -12.46 -18.95
CA ASP A 271 -16.19 -13.81 -19.50
C ASP A 271 -14.79 -14.40 -19.40
N LEU A 272 -13.84 -13.63 -18.86
CA LEU A 272 -12.49 -14.15 -18.70
C LEU A 272 -12.45 -15.26 -17.63
N PRO A 273 -11.63 -16.30 -17.87
CA PRO A 273 -11.50 -17.41 -16.93
C PRO A 273 -10.68 -16.97 -15.71
N LEU A 274 -11.27 -17.09 -14.53
CA LEU A 274 -10.59 -16.96 -13.24
C LEU A 274 -10.48 -18.32 -12.59
N LEU A 275 -9.30 -18.63 -12.04
CA LEU A 275 -9.15 -19.79 -11.19
C LEU A 275 -9.89 -19.53 -9.88
N ALA A 276 -10.81 -20.43 -9.55
CA ALA A 276 -11.61 -20.37 -8.35
C ALA A 276 -11.47 -21.66 -7.54
N GLN A 277 -11.65 -21.55 -6.23
CA GLN A 277 -11.68 -22.65 -5.28
C GLN A 277 -13.08 -22.81 -4.68
N ASN A 278 -13.44 -24.03 -4.29
CA ASN A 278 -14.70 -24.30 -3.60
C ASN A 278 -14.56 -24.35 -2.07
N GLY A 279 -13.35 -24.21 -1.50
CA GLY A 279 -13.07 -24.30 -0.06
C GLY A 279 -12.64 -25.68 0.43
N GLU A 280 -12.86 -26.73 -0.37
CA GLU A 280 -12.48 -28.12 -0.05
C GLU A 280 -11.19 -28.53 -0.78
N GLY A 281 -10.39 -27.56 -1.21
CA GLY A 281 -9.19 -27.78 -2.01
C GLY A 281 -9.43 -28.10 -3.50
N CYS A 282 -10.68 -28.12 -3.98
CA CYS A 282 -10.96 -28.27 -5.40
C CYS A 282 -10.79 -26.93 -6.13
N LEU A 283 -10.08 -26.97 -7.26
CA LEU A 283 -9.79 -25.81 -8.10
C LEU A 283 -10.40 -26.01 -9.49
N ARG A 284 -10.92 -24.95 -10.09
CA ARG A 284 -11.34 -24.95 -11.50
C ARG A 284 -11.35 -23.53 -12.08
N PHE A 285 -11.25 -23.41 -13.39
CA PHE A 285 -11.50 -22.14 -14.06
C PHE A 285 -13.01 -21.91 -14.22
N VAL A 286 -13.45 -20.71 -13.83
CA VAL A 286 -14.85 -20.26 -13.90
C VAL A 286 -14.87 -18.89 -14.57
N ARG A 287 -15.95 -18.54 -15.27
CA ARG A 287 -16.10 -17.17 -15.81
C ARG A 287 -16.12 -16.17 -14.68
N ALA A 288 -15.45 -15.04 -14.86
CA ALA A 288 -15.30 -14.05 -13.80
C ALA A 288 -16.63 -13.60 -13.17
N ARG A 289 -17.67 -13.41 -13.97
CA ARG A 289 -19.03 -13.05 -13.48
C ARG A 289 -19.69 -14.08 -12.57
N ASP A 290 -19.25 -15.33 -12.61
CA ASP A 290 -19.79 -16.44 -11.81
C ASP A 290 -18.87 -16.77 -10.61
N VAL A 291 -17.86 -15.93 -10.35
CA VAL A 291 -16.91 -16.06 -9.25
C VAL A 291 -17.20 -15.01 -8.19
N PHE A 292 -17.02 -15.40 -6.93
CA PHE A 292 -17.04 -14.48 -5.80
C PHE A 292 -15.63 -14.11 -5.36
N TYR A 293 -15.44 -12.87 -4.92
CA TYR A 293 -14.25 -12.44 -4.19
C TYR A 293 -14.56 -12.38 -2.70
N LEU A 294 -13.65 -12.88 -1.86
CA LEU A 294 -13.76 -12.76 -0.40
C LEU A 294 -12.92 -11.57 0.05
N ASP A 295 -13.58 -10.61 0.69
CA ASP A 295 -12.89 -9.48 1.31
C ASP A 295 -12.23 -9.89 2.63
N ARG A 296 -12.72 -10.96 3.28
CA ARG A 296 -12.17 -11.48 4.54
C ARG A 296 -11.87 -12.98 4.43
N ARG A 297 -10.76 -13.41 5.06
CA ARG A 297 -10.32 -14.83 5.01
C ARG A 297 -11.26 -15.76 5.79
N ASP A 298 -11.88 -15.25 6.86
CA ASP A 298 -12.73 -16.02 7.76
C ASP A 298 -14.19 -16.15 7.28
N THR A 299 -14.57 -15.49 6.18
CA THR A 299 -15.95 -15.54 5.65
C THR A 299 -16.40 -16.98 5.37
N ARG A 300 -15.53 -17.83 4.84
CA ARG A 300 -15.84 -19.26 4.60
C ARG A 300 -16.03 -20.04 5.90
N ASP A 301 -15.17 -19.81 6.88
CA ASP A 301 -15.24 -20.47 8.19
C ASP A 301 -16.55 -20.09 8.91
N ARG A 302 -17.02 -18.85 8.75
CA ARG A 302 -18.30 -18.39 9.30
C ARG A 302 -19.52 -19.02 8.61
N LEU A 303 -19.40 -19.36 7.33
CA LEU A 303 -20.50 -19.97 6.59
C LEU A 303 -20.69 -21.45 6.93
N GLN A 304 -19.67 -22.17 7.42
CA GLN A 304 -19.74 -23.59 7.82
C GLN A 304 -20.57 -24.47 6.86
N HIS A 305 -20.50 -24.20 5.56
CA HIS A 305 -21.41 -24.78 4.57
C HIS A 305 -20.64 -25.48 3.45
N ASP A 306 -21.07 -26.72 3.15
CA ASP A 306 -20.58 -27.57 2.05
C ASP A 306 -21.05 -27.10 0.65
N ALA A 307 -21.56 -25.86 0.52
CA ALA A 307 -22.07 -25.35 -0.74
C ALA A 307 -20.87 -25.04 -1.62
N LYS A 308 -20.95 -25.45 -2.89
CA LYS A 308 -19.93 -25.17 -3.90
C LYS A 308 -19.96 -23.70 -4.32
N ILE A 309 -19.65 -22.80 -3.40
CA ILE A 309 -19.40 -21.38 -3.66
C ILE A 309 -17.99 -21.27 -4.22
N TRP A 310 -17.88 -20.83 -5.46
CA TRP A 310 -16.59 -20.67 -6.14
C TRP A 310 -16.03 -19.29 -5.85
N THR A 311 -14.99 -19.25 -5.02
CA THR A 311 -14.31 -17.99 -4.68
C THR A 311 -12.99 -17.90 -5.42
N PHE A 312 -12.60 -16.67 -5.77
CA PHE A 312 -11.33 -16.39 -6.40
C PHE A 312 -10.17 -16.89 -5.51
N VAL A 313 -9.12 -17.44 -6.12
CA VAL A 313 -7.98 -18.05 -5.39
C VAL A 313 -7.11 -17.08 -4.58
N ILE A 314 -7.37 -15.77 -4.70
CA ILE A 314 -6.79 -14.73 -3.87
C ILE A 314 -7.93 -14.05 -3.10
N GLU A 315 -7.78 -14.05 -1.79
CA GLU A 315 -8.77 -13.59 -0.82
C GLU A 315 -8.13 -12.50 0.05
N ALA A 316 -8.93 -11.58 0.58
CA ALA A 316 -8.48 -10.49 1.45
C ALA A 316 -7.27 -9.70 0.91
N PHE A 317 -7.28 -9.40 -0.40
CA PHE A 317 -6.30 -8.56 -1.07
C PHE A 317 -6.97 -7.25 -1.54
N PRO A 318 -6.92 -6.16 -0.74
CA PRO A 318 -7.70 -4.94 -1.00
C PRO A 318 -7.52 -4.34 -2.39
N ALA A 319 -6.31 -4.42 -2.95
CA ALA A 319 -6.02 -3.92 -4.30
C ALA A 319 -6.76 -4.70 -5.42
N ALA A 320 -7.24 -5.92 -5.14
CA ALA A 320 -8.04 -6.71 -6.08
C ALA A 320 -9.47 -6.24 -6.21
N ARG A 321 -10.05 -5.69 -5.13
CA ARG A 321 -11.48 -5.46 -5.02
C ARG A 321 -12.01 -4.57 -6.17
N ALA A 322 -11.38 -3.42 -6.39
CA ALA A 322 -11.82 -2.49 -7.44
C ALA A 322 -11.67 -3.08 -8.86
N PRO A 323 -10.50 -3.59 -9.31
CA PRO A 323 -10.38 -4.23 -10.61
C PRO A 323 -11.35 -5.41 -10.80
N LEU A 324 -11.47 -6.30 -9.81
CA LEU A 324 -12.34 -7.48 -9.90
C LEU A 324 -13.83 -7.10 -10.03
N THR A 325 -14.31 -6.14 -9.25
CA THR A 325 -15.71 -5.70 -9.31
C THR A 325 -16.00 -4.87 -10.56
N GLN A 326 -15.15 -3.90 -10.88
CA GLN A 326 -15.40 -2.91 -11.95
C GLN A 326 -15.12 -3.46 -13.36
N LEU A 327 -14.02 -4.20 -13.54
CA LEU A 327 -13.60 -4.70 -14.85
C LEU A 327 -14.09 -6.12 -15.10
N PHE A 328 -13.98 -7.00 -14.10
CA PHE A 328 -14.29 -8.42 -14.25
C PHE A 328 -15.73 -8.78 -13.85
N GLY A 329 -16.48 -7.90 -13.19
CA GLY A 329 -17.85 -8.17 -12.75
C GLY A 329 -17.94 -9.26 -11.67
N VAL A 330 -16.84 -9.52 -10.96
CA VAL A 330 -16.79 -10.42 -9.81
C VAL A 330 -17.55 -9.79 -8.66
N GLN A 331 -18.43 -10.56 -8.03
CA GLN A 331 -19.20 -10.09 -6.88
C GLN A 331 -18.43 -10.30 -5.58
N VAL A 332 -18.59 -9.40 -4.62
CA VAL A 332 -18.04 -9.60 -3.27
C VAL A 332 -19.01 -10.48 -2.51
N LEU A 333 -18.53 -11.62 -1.99
CA LEU A 333 -19.41 -12.58 -1.33
C LEU A 333 -20.11 -11.94 -0.14
N GLU A 334 -19.36 -11.25 0.72
CA GLU A 334 -19.85 -10.60 1.93
C GLU A 334 -20.99 -9.60 1.67
N GLU A 335 -21.02 -8.99 0.48
CA GLU A 335 -22.04 -8.01 0.07
C GLU A 335 -23.24 -8.66 -0.61
N THR A 336 -23.10 -9.91 -1.03
CA THR A 336 -24.14 -10.68 -1.71
C THR A 336 -24.88 -11.61 -0.74
N LEU A 337 -24.27 -11.91 0.41
CA LEU A 337 -24.90 -12.68 1.48
C LEU A 337 -25.97 -11.83 2.17
N CYS A 338 -27.20 -12.34 2.19
CA CYS A 338 -28.28 -11.78 2.98
C CYS A 338 -28.41 -12.58 4.27
N TRP A 339 -28.33 -11.91 5.41
CA TRP A 339 -28.52 -12.53 6.72
C TRP A 339 -29.89 -12.12 7.27
N GLU A 340 -30.66 -13.09 7.75
CA GLU A 340 -32.00 -12.89 8.28
C GLU A 340 -32.10 -13.47 9.70
N PRO A 341 -32.34 -12.63 10.72
CA PRO A 341 -32.45 -13.09 12.09
C PRO A 341 -33.78 -13.82 12.31
N HIS A 342 -33.73 -14.89 13.09
CA HIS A 342 -34.87 -15.66 13.57
C HIS A 342 -34.81 -15.68 15.10
N PRO A 343 -35.26 -14.60 15.76
CA PRO A 343 -35.28 -14.54 17.22
C PRO A 343 -36.29 -15.53 17.79
N GLY A 344 -35.98 -16.07 18.97
CA GLY A 344 -36.95 -16.77 19.80
C GLY A 344 -37.90 -15.81 20.53
N ASP A 345 -38.50 -16.28 21.62
CA ASP A 345 -39.38 -15.46 22.44
C ASP A 345 -38.61 -14.31 23.12
N PRO A 346 -39.24 -13.15 23.36
CA PRO A 346 -38.66 -12.05 24.14
C PRO A 346 -38.18 -12.55 25.52
N ALA A 347 -36.96 -12.18 25.91
CA ALA A 347 -36.39 -12.59 27.20
C ALA A 347 -36.95 -11.80 28.38
N LEU A 348 -37.47 -10.59 28.13
CA LEU A 348 -37.97 -9.67 29.13
C LEU A 348 -39.47 -9.39 28.92
N ASP A 349 -40.20 -9.24 30.02
CA ASP A 349 -41.56 -8.69 29.99
C ASP A 349 -41.54 -7.17 29.72
N GLU A 350 -42.70 -6.57 29.42
CA GLU A 350 -42.78 -5.14 29.05
C GLU A 350 -42.15 -4.20 30.09
N ALA A 351 -42.29 -4.50 31.38
CA ALA A 351 -41.75 -3.67 32.46
C ALA A 351 -40.22 -3.76 32.51
N ARG A 352 -39.66 -4.98 32.43
CA ARG A 352 -38.21 -5.19 32.45
C ARG A 352 -37.54 -4.74 31.15
N GLN A 353 -38.25 -4.84 30.02
CA GLN A 353 -37.79 -4.29 28.74
C GLN A 353 -37.67 -2.77 28.82
N HIS A 354 -38.64 -2.09 29.45
CA HIS A 354 -38.53 -0.66 29.72
C HIS A 354 -37.30 -0.33 30.58
N ASP A 355 -37.11 -1.06 31.68
CA ASP A 355 -35.95 -0.87 32.57
C ASP A 355 -34.62 -1.10 31.83
N PHE A 356 -34.55 -2.10 30.95
CA PHE A 356 -33.39 -2.38 30.10
C PHE A 356 -33.05 -1.20 29.17
N HIS A 357 -34.05 -0.62 28.49
CA HIS A 357 -33.81 0.56 27.65
C HIS A 357 -33.42 1.80 28.46
N VAL A 358 -33.97 1.98 29.67
CA VAL A 358 -33.55 3.05 30.58
C VAL A 358 -32.09 2.89 30.97
N TRP A 359 -31.69 1.67 31.36
CA TRP A 359 -30.30 1.36 31.68
C TRP A 359 -29.36 1.60 30.47
N LEU A 360 -29.73 1.16 29.27
CA LEU A 360 -28.96 1.42 28.04
C LEU A 360 -28.83 2.91 27.74
N ARG A 361 -29.88 3.72 27.94
CA ARG A 361 -29.82 5.18 27.78
C ARG A 361 -28.85 5.84 28.76
N CYS A 362 -28.71 5.30 29.97
CA CYS A 362 -27.70 5.75 30.92
C CYS A 362 -26.27 5.37 30.48
N LEU A 363 -26.10 4.18 29.89
CA LEU A 363 -24.81 3.67 29.42
C LEU A 363 -24.31 4.32 28.12
N ALA A 364 -25.20 4.56 27.15
CA ALA A 364 -24.85 5.01 25.80
C ALA A 364 -23.95 6.26 25.73
N PRO A 365 -24.15 7.31 26.56
CA PRO A 365 -23.24 8.46 26.60
C PRO A 365 -21.79 8.10 26.94
N TYR A 366 -21.57 7.08 27.78
CA TYR A 366 -20.22 6.60 28.12
C TYR A 366 -19.57 5.84 26.96
N LEU A 367 -20.35 5.04 26.22
CA LEU A 367 -19.87 4.37 25.00
C LEU A 367 -19.49 5.39 23.93
N LEU A 368 -20.33 6.40 23.70
CA LEU A 368 -20.05 7.47 22.75
C LEU A 368 -18.83 8.32 23.16
N ALA A 369 -18.70 8.66 24.45
CA ALA A 369 -17.54 9.36 24.97
C ALA A 369 -16.24 8.56 24.75
N ARG A 370 -16.29 7.23 24.92
CA ARG A 370 -15.13 6.36 24.65
C ARG A 370 -14.73 6.38 23.19
N VAL A 371 -15.69 6.35 22.27
CA VAL A 371 -15.43 6.39 20.82
C VAL A 371 -14.90 7.75 20.35
N GLY A 372 -15.37 8.83 20.96
CA GLY A 372 -14.96 10.21 20.62
C GLY A 372 -13.48 10.53 20.86
N VAL A 373 -12.68 9.59 21.38
CA VAL A 373 -11.21 9.68 21.41
C VAL A 373 -10.63 9.61 19.99
N ASP A 374 -11.12 8.67 19.19
CA ASP A 374 -10.58 8.40 17.86
C ASP A 374 -11.45 9.01 16.76
N HIS A 375 -12.76 9.05 16.99
CA HIS A 375 -13.74 9.55 16.03
C HIS A 375 -14.03 11.03 16.29
N VAL A 376 -13.14 11.89 15.81
CA VAL A 376 -13.24 13.35 15.95
C VAL A 376 -13.85 14.05 14.72
N ASP A 377 -14.02 13.33 13.61
CA ASP A 377 -14.63 13.87 12.39
C ASP A 377 -16.15 14.05 12.57
N GLU A 378 -16.67 15.23 12.22
CA GLU A 378 -18.08 15.58 12.43
C GLU A 378 -19.06 14.62 11.72
N GLN A 379 -18.71 14.11 10.53
CA GLN A 379 -19.56 13.16 9.82
C GLN A 379 -19.59 11.79 10.50
N VAL A 380 -18.44 11.35 11.02
CA VAL A 380 -18.32 10.10 11.77
C VAL A 380 -19.05 10.20 13.10
N VAL A 381 -18.87 11.30 13.85
CA VAL A 381 -19.58 11.55 15.10
C VAL A 381 -21.10 11.55 14.89
N ARG A 382 -21.60 12.21 13.83
CA ARG A 382 -23.05 12.19 13.51
C ARG A 382 -23.55 10.78 13.18
N ARG A 383 -22.73 9.96 12.51
CA ARG A 383 -23.03 8.56 12.23
C ARG A 383 -23.07 7.74 13.52
N ASP A 384 -22.09 7.88 14.40
CA ASP A 384 -21.99 7.14 15.65
C ASP A 384 -23.14 7.48 16.60
N VAL A 385 -23.48 8.77 16.73
CA VAL A 385 -24.65 9.24 17.49
C VAL A 385 -25.92 8.60 16.96
N ARG A 386 -26.14 8.63 15.64
CA ARG A 386 -27.35 8.07 15.03
C ARG A 386 -27.43 6.55 15.18
N GLY A 387 -26.32 5.85 14.93
CA GLY A 387 -26.23 4.41 15.08
C GLY A 387 -26.49 3.96 16.51
N LEU A 388 -25.83 4.60 17.48
CA LEU A 388 -26.00 4.24 18.89
C LEU A 388 -27.40 4.59 19.42
N ARG A 389 -27.97 5.73 19.02
CA ARG A 389 -29.35 6.09 19.38
C ARG A 389 -30.36 5.07 18.85
N THR A 390 -30.28 4.74 17.56
CA THR A 390 -31.17 3.76 16.94
C THR A 390 -30.95 2.34 17.47
N LEU A 391 -29.72 1.98 17.85
CA LEU A 391 -29.45 0.73 18.58
C LEU A 391 -30.21 0.70 19.91
N VAL A 392 -30.05 1.72 20.75
CA VAL A 392 -30.71 1.81 22.06
C VAL A 392 -32.23 1.74 21.94
N GLU A 393 -32.79 2.29 20.87
CA GLU A 393 -34.24 2.28 20.61
C GLU A 393 -34.77 0.93 20.10
N ARG A 394 -33.96 0.17 19.34
CA ARG A 394 -34.44 -1.00 18.58
C ARG A 394 -33.88 -2.34 19.02
N ILE A 395 -32.90 -2.36 19.91
CA ILE A 395 -32.31 -3.60 20.40
C ILE A 395 -33.32 -4.36 21.27
N GLU A 396 -33.61 -5.60 20.88
CA GLU A 396 -34.58 -6.47 21.53
C GLU A 396 -33.90 -7.68 22.21
N PRO A 397 -34.05 -7.82 23.55
CA PRO A 397 -33.57 -8.98 24.29
C PRO A 397 -34.41 -10.23 24.00
N VAL A 398 -33.78 -11.32 23.56
CA VAL A 398 -34.44 -12.58 23.15
C VAL A 398 -33.81 -13.79 23.84
N THR A 399 -34.56 -14.87 23.97
CA THR A 399 -34.11 -16.11 24.65
C THR A 399 -33.11 -16.93 23.84
N GLN A 400 -33.23 -16.87 22.51
CA GLN A 400 -32.39 -17.55 21.54
C GLN A 400 -32.39 -16.77 20.23
N LEU A 401 -31.35 -16.94 19.42
CA LEU A 401 -31.21 -16.23 18.16
C LEU A 401 -30.50 -17.11 17.14
N ASP A 402 -31.27 -17.51 16.13
CA ASP A 402 -30.76 -18.17 14.94
C ASP A 402 -30.63 -17.15 13.80
N VAL A 403 -29.69 -17.35 12.89
CA VAL A 403 -29.55 -16.48 11.71
C VAL A 403 -29.52 -17.34 10.47
N ARG A 404 -30.47 -17.12 9.58
CA ARG A 404 -30.47 -17.74 8.25
C ARG A 404 -29.60 -16.92 7.32
N CYS A 405 -28.86 -17.60 6.46
CA CYS A 405 -28.06 -16.96 5.43
C CYS A 405 -28.61 -17.38 4.06
N THR A 406 -28.88 -16.42 3.20
CA THR A 406 -29.26 -16.69 1.81
C THR A 406 -28.24 -16.07 0.85
N LEU A 407 -28.00 -16.78 -0.25
CA LEU A 407 -27.18 -16.31 -1.36
C LEU A 407 -28.02 -16.39 -2.63
N HIS A 408 -28.28 -15.25 -3.27
CA HIS A 408 -29.19 -15.15 -4.43
C HIS A 408 -30.58 -15.77 -4.18
N GLY A 409 -31.09 -15.65 -2.95
CA GLY A 409 -32.37 -16.21 -2.54
C GLY A 409 -32.37 -17.72 -2.28
N ALA A 410 -31.25 -18.41 -2.48
CA ALA A 410 -31.08 -19.79 -2.04
C ALA A 410 -30.60 -19.80 -0.59
N GLU A 411 -31.28 -20.53 0.28
CA GLU A 411 -30.85 -20.74 1.66
C GLU A 411 -29.55 -21.53 1.67
N LEU A 412 -28.51 -20.89 2.21
CA LEU A 412 -27.32 -21.58 2.63
C LEU A 412 -27.72 -22.25 3.96
N GLY A 413 -27.74 -23.58 4.02
CA GLY A 413 -27.96 -24.40 5.22
C GLY A 413 -26.87 -24.23 6.28
N VAL A 414 -26.48 -22.99 6.54
CA VAL A 414 -25.64 -22.53 7.63
C VAL A 414 -26.42 -22.79 8.91
N THR A 415 -26.13 -23.89 9.57
CA THR A 415 -26.51 -24.05 10.98
C THR A 415 -25.52 -23.22 11.79
N THR A 416 -25.73 -21.91 11.89
CA THR A 416 -25.03 -21.16 12.93
C THR A 416 -25.59 -21.64 14.27
N ASN A 417 -24.84 -22.46 15.00
CA ASN A 417 -25.11 -22.69 16.41
C ASN A 417 -25.25 -21.31 17.08
N GLY A 418 -26.40 -21.06 17.72
CA GLY A 418 -26.90 -19.79 18.29
C GLY A 418 -25.90 -18.64 18.33
N ARG A 419 -26.20 -17.56 17.58
CA ARG A 419 -25.47 -16.30 17.74
C ARG A 419 -26.00 -15.58 18.97
N ASP A 420 -25.14 -14.96 19.76
CA ASP A 420 -25.59 -14.20 20.92
C ASP A 420 -26.05 -12.78 20.55
N THR A 421 -25.78 -12.33 19.33
CA THR A 421 -26.11 -10.98 18.86
C THR A 421 -26.31 -10.92 17.36
N TYR A 422 -27.21 -10.05 16.92
CA TYR A 422 -27.41 -9.70 15.51
C TYR A 422 -27.78 -8.23 15.41
N VAL A 423 -27.07 -7.49 14.56
CA VAL A 423 -27.39 -6.10 14.25
C VAL A 423 -27.43 -5.93 12.74
N HIS A 424 -28.53 -5.36 12.24
CA HIS A 424 -28.67 -4.93 10.86
C HIS A 424 -28.74 -3.41 10.79
N MET A 425 -27.91 -2.81 9.92
CA MET A 425 -27.86 -1.37 9.69
C MET A 425 -28.20 -1.04 8.24
N ASP A 426 -28.97 0.03 8.03
CA ASP A 426 -29.12 0.71 6.75
C ASP A 426 -28.41 2.06 6.83
N GLY A 427 -27.23 2.15 6.20
CA GLY A 427 -26.35 3.31 6.33
C GLY A 427 -25.81 3.49 7.76
N SER A 428 -26.38 4.46 8.48
CA SER A 428 -26.04 4.78 9.88
C SER A 428 -27.18 4.53 10.86
N GLU A 429 -28.29 3.95 10.40
CA GLU A 429 -29.43 3.63 11.24
C GLU A 429 -29.51 2.12 11.46
N VAL A 430 -29.60 1.72 12.73
CA VAL A 430 -29.94 0.34 13.08
C VAL A 430 -31.40 0.14 12.67
N THR A 431 -31.65 -0.83 11.79
CA THR A 431 -33.00 -1.18 11.36
C THR A 431 -33.59 -2.30 12.21
N CYS A 432 -32.74 -3.21 12.68
CA CYS A 432 -33.10 -4.34 13.52
C CYS A 432 -31.89 -4.77 14.37
N ALA A 433 -32.10 -5.05 15.66
CA ALA A 433 -31.07 -5.58 16.54
C ALA A 433 -31.65 -6.57 17.56
N PHE A 434 -31.03 -7.74 17.69
CA PHE A 434 -31.41 -8.78 18.63
C PHE A 434 -30.23 -9.20 19.48
N LEU A 435 -30.51 -9.53 20.73
CA LEU A 435 -29.49 -9.87 21.72
C LEU A 435 -29.97 -11.03 22.58
N VAL A 436 -29.20 -12.13 22.65
CA VAL A 436 -29.51 -13.23 23.56
C VAL A 436 -29.29 -12.74 25.00
N TRP A 437 -30.34 -12.80 25.80
CA TRP A 437 -30.38 -12.16 27.12
C TRP A 437 -31.11 -12.99 28.17
N GLY A 438 -30.86 -12.66 29.44
CA GLY A 438 -31.52 -13.27 30.58
C GLY A 438 -32.82 -12.58 30.98
N GLU A 439 -33.39 -12.98 32.11
CA GLU A 439 -34.68 -12.46 32.59
C GLU A 439 -34.60 -11.10 33.31
N THR A 440 -33.41 -10.46 33.35
CA THR A 440 -33.14 -9.22 34.10
C THR A 440 -32.77 -8.07 33.19
N ALA A 441 -33.11 -6.84 33.58
CA ALA A 441 -32.82 -5.63 32.82
C ALA A 441 -31.32 -5.29 32.71
N GLU A 442 -30.50 -5.71 33.67
CA GLU A 442 -29.04 -5.55 33.63
C GLU A 442 -28.34 -6.88 33.36
N PRO A 443 -27.13 -6.89 32.76
CA PRO A 443 -26.40 -8.12 32.48
C PRO A 443 -25.99 -8.81 33.78
N CYS A 444 -26.69 -9.89 34.12
CA CYS A 444 -26.39 -10.70 35.30
C CYS A 444 -25.28 -11.73 35.07
N GLU A 445 -24.95 -12.02 33.81
CA GLU A 445 -23.90 -12.95 33.40
C GLU A 445 -22.92 -12.29 32.42
N PRO A 446 -21.62 -12.67 32.45
CA PRO A 446 -20.61 -12.11 31.54
C PRO A 446 -21.00 -12.22 30.05
N ARG A 447 -21.58 -13.35 29.64
CA ARG A 447 -22.00 -13.57 28.23
C ARG A 447 -22.98 -12.52 27.70
N TYR A 448 -23.85 -11.98 28.56
CA TYR A 448 -24.81 -10.96 28.16
C TYR A 448 -24.08 -9.63 27.92
N ALA A 449 -23.16 -9.27 28.82
CA ALA A 449 -22.33 -8.09 28.63
C ALA A 449 -21.45 -8.19 27.38
N GLU A 450 -20.90 -9.37 27.08
CA GLU A 450 -20.14 -9.66 25.86
C GLU A 450 -21.00 -9.49 24.61
N ALA A 451 -22.20 -10.08 24.59
CA ALA A 451 -23.12 -9.95 23.46
C ALA A 451 -23.49 -8.49 23.16
N LEU A 452 -23.73 -7.68 24.21
CA LEU A 452 -24.01 -6.25 24.06
C LEU A 452 -22.77 -5.49 23.58
N ALA A 453 -21.58 -5.81 24.09
CA ALA A 453 -20.34 -5.22 23.64
C ALA A 453 -20.10 -5.48 22.14
N THR A 454 -20.38 -6.71 21.67
CA THR A 454 -20.33 -7.06 20.25
C THR A 454 -21.34 -6.24 19.43
N ALA A 455 -22.58 -6.09 19.89
CA ALA A 455 -23.58 -5.26 19.21
C ALA A 455 -23.12 -3.80 19.08
N CYS A 456 -22.52 -3.24 20.14
CA CYS A 456 -21.96 -1.89 20.10
C CYS A 456 -20.77 -1.78 19.13
N CYS A 457 -19.90 -2.79 19.07
CA CYS A 457 -18.80 -2.85 18.10
C CYS A 457 -19.31 -2.90 16.65
N ASP A 458 -20.34 -3.70 16.37
CA ASP A 458 -20.94 -3.83 15.04
C ASP A 458 -21.56 -2.51 14.55
N VAL A 459 -22.18 -1.74 15.45
CA VAL A 459 -22.78 -0.43 15.13
C VAL A 459 -21.73 0.66 14.94
N LEU A 460 -20.78 0.76 15.87
CA LEU A 460 -19.80 1.85 15.90
C LEU A 460 -18.61 1.60 14.97
N GLY A 461 -18.42 0.36 14.51
CA GLY A 461 -17.40 -0.01 13.53
C GLY A 461 -15.97 -0.02 14.09
N ILE A 462 -15.80 -0.25 15.39
CA ILE A 462 -14.50 -0.18 16.10
C ILE A 462 -14.22 -1.44 16.91
N ASN A 463 -12.96 -1.86 16.93
CA ASN A 463 -12.46 -2.98 17.74
C ASN A 463 -12.23 -2.57 19.22
N TYR A 464 -13.27 -2.03 19.87
CA TYR A 464 -13.25 -1.60 21.27
C TYR A 464 -13.97 -2.55 22.23
N PHE A 465 -14.08 -3.82 21.84
CA PHE A 465 -14.80 -4.84 22.59
C PHE A 465 -14.48 -4.82 24.09
N GLU A 466 -13.20 -4.89 24.47
CA GLU A 466 -12.77 -4.87 25.88
C GLU A 466 -13.13 -3.57 26.62
N SER A 467 -13.05 -2.42 25.93
CA SER A 467 -13.42 -1.13 26.52
C SER A 467 -14.93 -1.03 26.73
N PHE A 468 -15.73 -1.49 25.77
CA PHE A 468 -17.19 -1.53 25.88
C PHE A 468 -17.62 -2.53 26.95
N LEU A 469 -17.02 -3.73 26.97
CA LEU A 469 -17.27 -4.75 27.97
C LEU A 469 -17.01 -4.22 29.38
N ALA A 470 -15.88 -3.54 29.61
CA ALA A 470 -15.57 -2.92 30.89
C ALA A 470 -16.58 -1.83 31.30
N LEU A 471 -17.04 -1.00 30.34
CA LEU A 471 -18.05 0.03 30.61
C LEU A 471 -19.44 -0.55 30.90
N ILE A 472 -19.81 -1.62 30.19
CA ILE A 472 -21.07 -2.36 30.38
C ILE A 472 -21.09 -3.04 31.76
N GLN A 473 -19.97 -3.64 32.18
CA GLN A 473 -19.85 -4.35 33.45
C GLN A 473 -19.70 -3.43 34.67
N ALA A 474 -19.30 -2.17 34.47
CA ALA A 474 -19.18 -1.19 35.55
C ALA A 474 -20.55 -0.88 36.16
N ARG A 475 -20.63 -0.92 37.50
CA ARG A 475 -21.91 -0.84 38.23
C ARG A 475 -22.31 0.58 38.60
N THR A 476 -21.35 1.51 38.62
CA THR A 476 -21.61 2.91 38.97
C THR A 476 -21.03 3.86 37.92
N ASP A 477 -21.59 5.06 37.86
CA ASP A 477 -21.14 6.12 36.97
C ASP A 477 -19.71 6.59 37.31
N GLU A 478 -19.32 6.56 38.59
CA GLU A 478 -17.94 6.89 38.99
C GLU A 478 -16.92 5.86 38.49
N GLU A 479 -17.29 4.59 38.42
CA GLU A 479 -16.44 3.54 37.86
C GLU A 479 -16.27 3.73 36.35
N ARG A 480 -17.36 4.03 35.63
CA ARG A 480 -17.31 4.35 34.19
C ARG A 480 -16.46 5.59 33.92
N ASP A 481 -16.57 6.63 34.73
CA ASP A 481 -15.73 7.84 34.64
C ASP A 481 -14.25 7.55 34.92
N ARG A 482 -13.93 6.60 35.80
CA ARG A 482 -12.54 6.16 36.03
C ARG A 482 -11.99 5.37 34.84
N LEU A 483 -12.82 4.55 34.19
CA LEU A 483 -12.44 3.80 32.99
C LEU A 483 -12.18 4.74 31.80
N LEU A 484 -13.09 5.70 31.56
CA LEU A 484 -12.90 6.73 30.53
C LEU A 484 -11.61 7.54 30.77
N ARG A 485 -11.33 7.91 32.02
CA ARG A 485 -10.08 8.57 32.42
C ARG A 485 -8.83 7.81 32.01
N ARG A 486 -8.80 6.51 32.28
CA ARG A 486 -7.65 5.66 31.94
C ARG A 486 -7.48 5.50 30.44
N ALA A 487 -8.57 5.57 29.68
CA ALA A 487 -8.57 5.52 28.23
C ALA A 487 -8.29 6.87 27.56
N GLY A 488 -8.03 7.95 28.32
CA GLY A 488 -7.84 9.29 27.77
C GLY A 488 -9.10 9.90 27.14
N ALA A 489 -10.28 9.38 27.47
CA ALA A 489 -11.53 9.79 26.84
C ALA A 489 -12.11 11.11 27.38
N PRO A 490 -12.78 11.89 26.52
CA PRO A 490 -13.52 13.08 26.93
C PRO A 490 -14.49 12.78 28.09
N ARG A 491 -14.59 13.70 29.06
CA ARG A 491 -15.45 13.56 30.24
C ARG A 491 -16.77 14.31 30.13
N ASP A 492 -17.07 14.85 28.96
CA ASP A 492 -18.29 15.57 28.60
C ASP A 492 -19.47 14.59 28.42
N VAL A 493 -19.65 13.63 29.34
CA VAL A 493 -20.73 12.61 29.27
C VAL A 493 -22.11 13.27 29.24
N ALA A 494 -22.27 14.42 29.92
CA ALA A 494 -23.49 15.23 29.86
C ALA A 494 -23.74 15.83 28.46
N GLU A 495 -22.69 16.28 27.76
CA GLU A 495 -22.76 16.78 26.39
C GLU A 495 -23.10 15.62 25.42
N LYS A 496 -22.47 14.45 25.60
CA LYS A 496 -22.79 13.25 24.82
C LYS A 496 -24.22 12.77 25.05
N ARG A 497 -24.76 12.94 26.26
CA ARG A 497 -26.16 12.63 26.57
C ARG A 497 -27.12 13.57 25.85
N ALA A 498 -26.83 14.87 25.86
CA ALA A 498 -27.63 15.85 25.10
C ALA A 498 -27.59 15.55 23.60
N LEU A 499 -26.40 15.25 23.05
CA LEU A 499 -26.24 14.89 21.63
C LEU A 499 -27.03 13.64 21.22
N LEU A 500 -27.20 12.66 22.10
CA LEU A 500 -27.94 11.42 21.81
C LEU A 500 -29.46 11.56 21.93
N PHE A 501 -29.95 12.34 22.90
CA PHE A 501 -31.35 12.26 23.34
C PHE A 501 -32.08 13.60 23.49
N GLU A 502 -31.43 14.74 23.28
CA GLU A 502 -32.09 16.07 23.29
C GLU A 502 -32.24 16.59 21.85
N GLU A 503 -33.48 16.90 21.43
CA GLU A 503 -33.82 17.20 20.02
C GLU A 503 -33.33 18.58 19.52
N ASP A 504 -32.86 19.49 20.40
CA ASP A 504 -32.50 20.88 20.06
C ASP A 504 -30.97 21.17 20.03
N SER A 505 -30.10 20.16 20.14
CA SER A 505 -28.65 20.37 20.36
C SER A 505 -27.76 20.26 19.11
N LEU A 506 -28.29 20.48 17.90
CA LEU A 506 -27.42 20.77 16.74
C LEU A 506 -27.22 22.30 16.67
N PRO A 507 -26.01 22.85 16.86
CA PRO A 507 -25.82 24.28 16.77
C PRO A 507 -26.10 24.74 15.33
N THR A 508 -27.23 25.40 15.12
CA THR A 508 -27.45 26.22 13.92
C THR A 508 -26.69 27.52 14.13
N LEU A 509 -25.43 27.59 13.67
CA LEU A 509 -24.69 28.84 13.65
C LEU A 509 -25.17 29.68 12.46
N GLU A 510 -26.10 30.60 12.75
CA GLU A 510 -26.47 31.69 11.85
C GLU A 510 -25.22 32.52 11.48
N GLN A 511 -25.02 32.69 10.18
CA GLN A 511 -23.99 33.55 9.61
C GLN A 511 -24.27 35.01 9.99
N THR A 512 -23.55 35.54 10.97
CA THR A 512 -23.50 37.00 11.20
C THR A 512 -22.20 37.53 10.60
N PRO A 513 -22.23 38.48 9.64
CA PRO A 513 -21.03 38.99 9.00
C PRO A 513 -20.40 40.10 9.85
N LEU A 514 -19.15 39.92 10.29
CA LEU A 514 -18.32 41.01 10.79
C LEU A 514 -16.90 40.90 10.24
N LEU A 515 -16.50 41.98 9.58
CA LEU A 515 -15.17 42.27 9.07
C LEU A 515 -14.24 42.76 10.20
N VAL A 516 -12.95 42.45 9.99
CA VAL A 516 -11.71 43.11 10.47
C VAL A 516 -10.95 42.49 11.66
N ALA A 517 -9.72 42.09 11.31
CA ALA A 517 -8.47 42.01 12.06
C ALA A 517 -8.20 40.81 13.01
N GLY A 518 -7.42 39.87 12.47
CA GLY A 518 -6.16 39.39 13.06
C GLY A 518 -6.22 38.74 14.44
N ASP A 519 -6.33 37.41 14.46
CA ASP A 519 -5.55 36.59 15.38
C ASP A 519 -5.47 35.13 14.88
N GLY A 520 -4.38 34.44 15.19
CA GLY A 520 -3.97 33.17 14.58
C GLY A 520 -4.92 31.98 14.82
N PRO A 521 -4.84 30.90 14.00
CA PRO A 521 -5.66 29.72 14.20
C PRO A 521 -5.21 28.95 15.45
N LYS A 522 -6.14 28.76 16.37
CA LYS A 522 -6.01 27.86 17.54
C LYS A 522 -5.93 26.41 17.06
N THR A 523 -4.90 25.71 17.52
CA THR A 523 -4.60 24.30 17.26
C THR A 523 -5.47 23.40 18.15
N VAL A 524 -6.14 22.39 17.58
CA VAL A 524 -6.61 21.20 18.29
C VAL A 524 -5.79 20.04 17.75
N GLU A 525 -5.02 19.40 18.62
CA GLU A 525 -4.17 18.25 18.31
C GLU A 525 -5.02 16.97 18.32
N ALA A 526 -4.98 16.20 17.23
CA ALA A 526 -5.55 14.85 17.15
C ALA A 526 -4.39 13.85 17.09
N HIS A 527 -4.32 12.96 18.09
CA HIS A 527 -3.33 11.89 18.17
C HIS A 527 -3.75 10.74 17.24
N SER A 528 -2.83 10.28 16.38
CA SER A 528 -3.05 9.15 15.48
C SER A 528 -2.39 7.90 16.06
N THR A 529 -3.19 6.91 16.46
CA THR A 529 -2.75 5.52 16.57
C THR A 529 -3.48 4.67 15.53
N ALA A 530 -2.77 4.27 14.47
CA ALA A 530 -3.23 3.23 13.56
C ALA A 530 -2.00 2.48 13.03
N LYS A 531 -1.75 1.31 13.60
CA LYS A 531 -0.70 0.37 13.18
C LYS A 531 -1.13 -0.30 11.88
N HIS A 532 -0.29 -0.28 10.86
CA HIS A 532 -0.43 -1.13 9.69
C HIS A 532 0.04 -2.56 9.97
N SER A 533 -0.79 -3.50 9.55
CA SER A 533 -0.59 -4.95 9.51
C SER A 533 0.34 -5.34 8.35
N ASP A 534 1.47 -5.98 8.66
CA ASP A 534 2.26 -6.74 7.69
C ASP A 534 1.98 -8.24 7.82
N GLU A 535 1.75 -8.88 6.68
CA GLU A 535 1.46 -10.31 6.49
C GLU A 535 2.72 -11.17 6.72
N PHE A 536 2.61 -12.27 7.47
CA PHE A 536 3.43 -13.45 7.22
C PHE A 536 2.69 -14.78 7.42
N ASP A 537 3.07 -15.72 6.56
CA ASP A 537 2.69 -17.13 6.45
C ASP A 537 2.65 -17.85 7.81
N ASP A 538 1.65 -18.71 8.03
CA ASP A 538 1.81 -19.83 8.96
C ASP A 538 1.13 -21.12 8.45
N GLN A 539 1.87 -22.21 8.55
CA GLN A 539 1.47 -23.57 8.23
C GLN A 539 0.98 -24.23 9.51
N GLY A 540 -0.30 -24.62 9.56
CA GLY A 540 -0.83 -25.33 10.70
C GLY A 540 -0.22 -26.74 10.85
N ASN A 541 0.18 -27.08 12.08
CA ASN A 541 -0.06 -28.43 12.60
C ASN A 541 -0.25 -28.39 14.12
N GLY A 542 -1.41 -28.85 14.57
CA GLY A 542 -1.82 -28.82 15.97
C GLY A 542 -1.20 -29.97 16.78
N THR A 543 -0.55 -29.61 17.89
CA THR A 543 -0.46 -30.43 19.10
C THR A 543 -0.30 -29.49 20.29
N ARG A 544 -1.07 -29.71 21.36
CA ARG A 544 -1.00 -28.97 22.65
C ARG A 544 0.46 -28.87 23.11
N SER A 545 0.97 -27.64 23.22
CA SER A 545 2.30 -27.34 23.77
C SER A 545 2.22 -26.15 24.73
N GLU A 546 3.07 -26.19 25.75
CA GLU A 546 3.30 -25.17 26.79
C GLU A 546 3.49 -23.74 26.22
N PRO A 547 3.27 -22.67 27.02
CA PRO A 547 3.37 -21.30 26.51
C PRO A 547 4.71 -21.04 25.81
N GLU A 548 4.65 -20.68 24.53
CA GLU A 548 5.82 -20.38 23.72
C GLU A 548 6.66 -19.23 24.31
N PRO A 549 8.00 -19.29 24.22
CA PRO A 549 8.88 -18.23 24.70
C PRO A 549 8.75 -16.98 23.82
N ARG A 550 8.55 -15.81 24.45
CA ARG A 550 8.58 -14.49 23.78
C ARG A 550 9.88 -14.31 23.00
N VAL A 551 9.82 -13.67 21.83
CA VAL A 551 11.00 -13.35 21.01
C VAL A 551 11.88 -12.38 21.79
N ARG A 552 13.13 -12.77 22.04
CA ARG A 552 14.08 -11.98 22.84
C ARG A 552 14.66 -10.84 22.00
N LEU A 553 14.61 -9.61 22.54
CA LEU A 553 15.45 -8.50 22.10
C LEU A 553 16.87 -8.67 22.66
N TYR A 554 17.85 -7.99 22.07
CA TYR A 554 19.17 -7.85 22.72
C TYR A 554 19.02 -7.15 24.08
N HIS A 555 19.74 -7.62 25.10
CA HIS A 555 19.84 -6.86 26.36
C HIS A 555 20.75 -5.65 26.13
N PRO A 556 20.51 -4.49 26.78
CA PRO A 556 21.42 -3.36 26.70
C PRO A 556 22.89 -3.75 26.95
N ASP A 557 23.13 -4.60 27.94
CA ASP A 557 24.48 -5.07 28.31
C ASP A 557 25.18 -5.90 27.22
N ASP A 558 24.44 -6.43 26.24
CA ASP A 558 24.98 -7.23 25.14
C ASP A 558 25.48 -6.36 23.96
N LEU A 559 25.12 -5.07 23.94
CA LEU A 559 25.38 -4.16 22.82
C LEU A 559 26.53 -3.20 23.10
N VAL A 560 27.38 -3.04 22.08
CA VAL A 560 28.49 -2.09 22.09
C VAL A 560 28.27 -1.03 21.01
N VAL A 561 28.21 0.24 21.41
CA VAL A 561 28.09 1.38 20.51
C VAL A 561 29.45 2.04 20.38
N ALA A 562 30.06 1.97 19.19
CA ALA A 562 31.39 2.53 18.90
C ALA A 562 32.50 2.11 19.90
N GLY A 563 32.49 0.85 20.33
CA GLY A 563 33.47 0.30 21.28
C GLY A 563 33.16 0.49 22.78
N VAL A 564 32.05 1.15 23.13
CA VAL A 564 31.61 1.36 24.52
C VAL A 564 30.35 0.55 24.81
N PRO A 565 30.30 -0.28 25.88
CA PRO A 565 29.09 -0.99 26.29
C PRO A 565 27.93 -0.03 26.58
N LEU A 566 26.71 -0.40 26.19
CA LEU A 566 25.53 0.42 26.41
C LEU A 566 25.12 0.41 27.90
N ALA A 567 25.44 1.48 28.63
CA ALA A 567 25.03 1.62 30.02
C ALA A 567 23.58 2.12 30.13
N THR A 568 22.73 1.40 30.87
CA THR A 568 21.37 1.84 31.20
C THR A 568 21.43 3.02 32.17
N LEU A 569 21.03 4.21 31.73
CA LEU A 569 20.92 5.39 32.61
C LEU A 569 19.94 5.09 33.76
N GLY A 570 20.44 5.08 35.01
CA GLY A 570 19.65 4.88 36.22
C GLY A 570 20.10 3.78 37.18
N ALA A 571 21.10 2.96 36.84
CA ALA A 571 21.77 2.09 37.83
C ALA A 571 22.97 2.84 38.42
N GLY A 572 22.88 3.16 39.71
CA GLY A 572 23.77 4.08 40.41
C GLY A 572 25.26 3.85 40.17
N ALA A 573 25.95 4.98 40.00
CA ALA A 573 27.39 5.05 40.15
C ALA A 573 27.80 4.50 41.53
N SER A 574 28.68 3.50 41.54
CA SER A 574 29.57 3.26 42.68
C SER A 574 30.92 2.82 42.13
N ALA A 575 31.91 3.66 42.40
CA ALA A 575 33.30 3.43 42.08
C ALA A 575 33.86 2.22 42.85
N HIS A 576 34.76 1.50 42.19
CA HIS A 576 35.80 0.60 42.71
C HIS A 576 35.72 0.13 44.18
N GLU A 577 35.52 -1.18 44.37
CA GLU A 577 36.34 -2.01 45.27
C GLU A 577 36.22 -3.50 44.88
N ALA A 578 37.33 -4.24 45.03
CA ALA A 578 37.53 -5.62 44.59
C ALA A 578 36.98 -6.64 45.63
N PRO A 579 37.00 -7.96 45.34
CA PRO A 579 35.96 -8.92 45.73
C PRO A 579 36.13 -9.49 47.15
N ASP A 580 35.03 -9.95 47.74
CA ASP A 580 35.08 -11.01 48.75
C ASP A 580 33.88 -11.97 48.66
N VAL A 581 34.22 -13.24 48.86
CA VAL A 581 33.41 -14.46 48.75
C VAL A 581 32.64 -14.69 50.04
N ILE A 582 31.30 -14.87 50.03
CA ILE A 582 30.59 -15.78 50.96
C ILE A 582 29.37 -16.43 50.27
N ASP A 583 29.27 -17.73 50.56
CA ASP A 583 28.38 -18.81 50.14
C ASP A 583 26.94 -18.74 50.72
N GLY A 584 25.97 -19.30 49.98
CA GLY A 584 24.83 -20.06 50.55
C GLY A 584 23.48 -19.39 50.89
N LEU A 585 22.42 -19.93 50.26
CA LEU A 585 21.00 -20.11 50.69
C LEU A 585 19.88 -19.20 50.12
N PRO A 586 18.64 -19.74 49.98
CA PRO A 586 17.74 -19.52 48.85
C PRO A 586 16.63 -18.53 49.18
N ARG A 587 16.11 -17.84 48.16
CA ARG A 587 14.97 -16.93 48.32
C ARG A 587 13.74 -17.44 47.55
N MET A 588 12.80 -18.00 48.31
CA MET A 588 11.42 -18.24 47.86
C MET A 588 10.68 -16.91 47.68
N ALA A 589 9.97 -16.85 46.55
CA ALA A 589 8.62 -16.37 46.30
C ALA A 589 8.12 -15.02 46.87
N GLY A 590 7.63 -14.20 45.94
CA GLY A 590 6.34 -13.51 46.08
C GLY A 590 6.43 -12.01 45.88
N LEU A 591 6.00 -11.53 44.71
CA LEU A 591 5.08 -10.40 44.56
C LEU A 591 4.54 -10.39 43.11
N SER A 592 3.22 -10.38 43.02
CA SER A 592 2.39 -10.71 41.86
C SER A 592 2.53 -9.71 40.69
N ALA A 593 2.85 -10.24 39.51
CA ALA A 593 2.60 -9.59 38.23
C ALA A 593 1.26 -10.08 37.68
N VAL A 594 0.33 -9.14 37.48
CA VAL A 594 -0.95 -9.36 36.82
C VAL A 594 -0.69 -9.75 35.36
N GLN A 595 -1.07 -10.97 35.01
CA GLN A 595 -0.99 -11.51 33.65
C GLN A 595 -2.08 -10.87 32.78
N HIS A 596 -1.69 -10.01 31.84
CA HIS A 596 -2.50 -9.71 30.66
C HIS A 596 -2.13 -10.69 29.55
N ARG A 597 -3.14 -11.38 29.03
CA ARG A 597 -3.06 -12.34 27.91
C ARG A 597 -3.61 -11.70 26.64
N GLU A 598 -2.80 -11.82 25.59
CA GLU A 598 -3.11 -12.05 24.16
C GLU A 598 -3.83 -10.94 23.34
N GLY A 599 -3.01 -10.24 22.53
CA GLY A 599 -3.41 -9.56 21.29
C GLY A 599 -2.39 -9.88 20.19
N TYR A 600 -2.90 -10.17 18.99
CA TYR A 600 -2.20 -10.81 17.85
C TYR A 600 -1.23 -9.85 17.12
N GLY A 601 -0.02 -10.33 16.78
CA GLY A 601 0.90 -9.68 15.84
C GLY A 601 2.12 -8.98 16.45
N GLY A 602 3.11 -9.77 16.88
CA GLY A 602 4.43 -9.31 17.29
C GLY A 602 4.87 -9.95 18.60
N HIS A 603 5.64 -11.03 18.54
CA HIS A 603 6.20 -11.70 19.72
C HIS A 603 7.25 -10.85 20.47
N THR A 604 7.32 -9.54 20.19
CA THR A 604 8.29 -8.56 20.69
C THR A 604 7.55 -7.46 21.46
N ASP A 605 7.98 -7.17 22.68
CA ASP A 605 7.45 -6.06 23.47
C ASP A 605 7.87 -4.71 22.86
N LEU A 606 6.91 -3.98 22.30
CA LEU A 606 7.14 -2.68 21.65
C LEU A 606 7.64 -1.61 22.62
N SER A 607 7.21 -1.65 23.89
CA SER A 607 7.70 -0.71 24.90
C SER A 607 9.17 -0.96 25.25
N SER A 608 9.56 -2.24 25.30
CA SER A 608 10.95 -2.65 25.46
C SER A 608 11.79 -2.30 24.22
N LEU A 609 11.21 -2.37 23.02
CA LEU A 609 11.87 -1.99 21.77
C LEU A 609 12.16 -0.48 21.71
N ASP A 610 11.18 0.37 22.06
CA ASP A 610 11.34 1.82 22.08
C ASP A 610 12.35 2.26 23.15
N THR A 611 12.32 1.63 24.32
CA THR A 611 13.30 1.88 25.40
C THR A 611 14.72 1.54 24.97
N LEU A 612 14.91 0.39 24.30
CA LEU A 612 16.21 -0.03 23.77
C LEU A 612 16.70 0.91 22.66
N GLY A 613 15.81 1.27 21.72
CA GLY A 613 16.11 2.22 20.64
C GLY A 613 16.54 3.58 21.18
N MET A 614 15.82 4.14 22.15
CA MET A 614 16.16 5.40 22.80
C MET A 614 17.54 5.35 23.48
N SER A 615 17.82 4.29 24.23
CA SER A 615 19.11 4.09 24.89
C SER A 615 20.27 4.09 23.88
N ILE A 616 20.10 3.38 22.76
CA ILE A 616 21.10 3.30 21.69
C ILE A 616 21.35 4.69 21.07
N VAL A 617 20.30 5.47 20.79
CA VAL A 617 20.44 6.81 20.20
C VAL A 617 21.17 7.77 21.14
N LEU A 618 20.83 7.78 22.42
CA LEU A 618 21.50 8.63 23.41
C LEU A 618 23.00 8.29 23.49
N ALA A 619 23.35 7.00 23.54
CA ALA A 619 24.75 6.57 23.55
C ALA A 619 25.49 6.90 22.23
N TYR A 620 24.81 6.74 21.09
CA TYR A 620 25.36 7.10 19.79
C TYR A 620 25.69 8.60 19.71
N GLU A 621 24.79 9.48 20.15
CA GLU A 621 25.04 10.93 20.14
C GLU A 621 26.15 11.34 21.10
N VAL A 622 26.26 10.70 22.27
CA VAL A 622 27.38 10.92 23.19
C VAL A 622 28.71 10.62 22.51
N ASN A 623 28.81 9.45 21.86
CA ASN A 623 30.03 9.04 21.18
C ASN A 623 30.35 9.92 19.98
N ARG A 624 29.35 10.32 19.19
CA ARG A 624 29.51 11.25 18.08
C ARG A 624 30.13 12.57 18.55
N LEU A 625 29.57 13.18 19.59
CA LEU A 625 30.08 14.43 20.15
C LEU A 625 31.51 14.28 20.70
N ARG A 626 31.83 13.16 21.35
CA ARG A 626 33.20 12.84 21.80
C ARG A 626 34.18 12.71 20.63
N CYS A 627 33.80 12.02 19.56
CA CYS A 627 34.59 11.92 18.34
C CYS A 627 34.78 13.27 17.64
N ALA A 628 33.80 14.18 17.79
CA ALA A 628 33.91 15.58 17.33
C ALA A 628 34.77 16.47 18.25
N GLY A 629 35.39 15.91 19.29
CA GLY A 629 36.31 16.61 20.19
C GLY A 629 35.66 17.19 21.46
N VAL A 630 34.39 16.88 21.73
CA VAL A 630 33.71 17.32 22.95
C VAL A 630 34.00 16.35 24.10
N SER A 631 34.86 16.75 25.03
CA SER A 631 35.29 15.88 26.14
C SER A 631 34.28 15.77 27.29
N THR A 632 33.35 16.73 27.43
CA THR A 632 32.35 16.81 28.51
C THR A 632 30.93 16.74 27.95
N VAL A 633 30.54 15.56 27.45
CA VAL A 633 29.17 15.30 26.96
C VAL A 633 28.38 14.54 28.01
N ASN A 634 27.32 15.16 28.51
CA ASN A 634 26.38 14.53 29.43
C ASN A 634 24.98 14.46 28.81
N VAL A 635 24.31 13.32 28.99
CA VAL A 635 22.87 13.16 28.75
C VAL A 635 22.14 13.68 29.98
N TYR A 636 21.05 14.41 29.77
CA TYR A 636 20.21 14.86 30.87
C TYR A 636 19.56 13.68 31.60
N ASP A 637 19.76 13.61 32.92
CA ASP A 637 19.14 12.61 33.78
C ASP A 637 17.87 13.16 34.45
N PRO A 638 16.66 12.72 34.06
CA PRO A 638 15.41 13.20 34.62
C PRO A 638 15.11 12.68 36.04
N THR A 639 15.95 11.80 36.60
CA THR A 639 15.83 11.26 37.95
C THR A 639 16.62 12.06 39.00
N SER A 640 17.51 12.94 38.56
CA SER A 640 18.26 13.85 39.42
C SER A 640 17.55 15.19 39.58
N ASP A 641 17.26 15.58 40.82
CA ASP A 641 16.67 16.89 41.14
C ASP A 641 17.71 18.04 41.10
N ALA A 642 18.98 17.74 40.80
CA ALA A 642 20.04 18.74 40.70
C ALA A 642 20.02 19.47 39.35
N MET A 643 20.47 20.73 39.33
CA MET A 643 20.70 21.47 38.09
C MET A 643 21.79 20.79 37.25
N GLN A 644 21.52 20.63 35.96
CA GLN A 644 22.41 19.95 35.00
C GLN A 644 22.75 20.89 33.83
N PRO A 645 23.50 21.99 34.08
CA PRO A 645 23.78 23.02 33.06
C PRO A 645 24.69 22.51 31.92
N ASP A 646 25.44 21.45 32.16
CA ASP A 646 26.38 20.86 31.20
C ASP A 646 25.78 19.69 30.40
N ALA A 647 24.48 19.40 30.56
CA ALA A 647 23.79 18.43 29.74
C ALA A 647 23.60 18.97 28.31
N LEU A 648 23.93 18.15 27.31
CA LEU A 648 23.88 18.51 25.89
C LEU A 648 22.89 17.67 25.09
N ILE A 649 22.51 16.49 25.59
CA ILE A 649 21.59 15.58 24.90
C ILE A 649 20.37 15.35 25.80
N PHE A 650 19.18 15.53 25.23
CA PHE A 650 17.91 15.52 25.96
C PHE A 650 16.91 14.61 25.27
N ASP A 651 16.22 13.79 26.06
CA ASP A 651 15.04 13.02 25.63
C ASP A 651 13.80 13.93 25.68
N THR A 652 13.22 14.21 24.51
CA THR A 652 12.05 15.06 24.31
C THR A 652 10.81 14.28 23.90
N SER A 653 10.82 12.95 24.07
CA SER A 653 9.71 12.05 23.68
C SER A 653 8.38 12.30 24.43
N THR A 654 8.40 13.01 25.56
CA THR A 654 7.21 13.26 26.39
C THR A 654 7.22 14.69 26.97
N PRO A 655 6.05 15.34 27.11
CA PRO A 655 5.94 16.68 27.69
C PRO A 655 6.49 16.77 29.11
N GLU A 656 6.35 15.71 29.92
CA GLU A 656 6.86 15.68 31.30
C GLU A 656 8.39 15.77 31.35
N LYS A 657 9.10 15.07 30.45
CA LYS A 657 10.56 15.15 30.35
C LYS A 657 11.02 16.53 29.91
N ILE A 658 10.34 17.12 28.92
CA ILE A 658 10.62 18.49 28.45
C ILE A 658 10.44 19.49 29.58
N ALA A 659 9.32 19.42 30.32
CA ALA A 659 9.05 20.35 31.42
C ALA A 659 10.12 20.28 32.52
N ARG A 660 10.58 19.08 32.88
CA ARG A 660 11.67 18.89 33.85
C ARG A 660 13.01 19.41 33.33
N ALA A 661 13.36 19.10 32.08
CA ALA A 661 14.61 19.57 31.47
C ALA A 661 14.68 21.10 31.38
N ARG A 662 13.56 21.78 31.10
CA ARG A 662 13.49 23.26 31.08
C ARG A 662 13.75 23.89 32.44
N GLN A 663 13.34 23.23 33.53
CA GLN A 663 13.62 23.69 34.89
C GLN A 663 15.08 23.45 35.30
N ALA A 664 15.66 22.32 34.87
CA ALA A 664 16.98 21.87 35.30
C ALA A 664 18.14 22.37 34.43
N SER A 665 17.88 22.84 33.20
CA SER A 665 18.91 23.33 32.26
C SER A 665 18.48 24.65 31.58
N PRO A 666 19.09 25.79 31.95
CA PRO A 666 18.79 27.09 31.33
C PRO A 666 19.11 27.12 29.82
N ARG A 667 20.10 26.33 29.39
CA ARG A 667 20.52 26.22 28.00
C ARG A 667 19.47 25.48 27.16
N PHE A 668 18.87 24.44 27.73
CA PHE A 668 17.74 23.73 27.12
C PHE A 668 16.48 24.61 27.05
N ASP A 669 16.18 25.37 28.11
CA ASP A 669 15.04 26.30 28.08
C ASP A 669 15.20 27.39 27.01
N ALA A 670 16.42 27.95 26.87
CA ALA A 670 16.73 28.89 25.79
C ALA A 670 16.58 28.27 24.40
N ALA A 671 16.98 27.01 24.23
CA ALA A 671 16.82 26.27 22.98
C ALA A 671 15.34 25.99 22.63
N MET A 672 14.52 25.62 23.62
CA MET A 672 13.08 25.44 23.44
C MET A 672 12.35 26.75 23.16
N ALA A 673 12.76 27.86 23.80
CA ALA A 673 12.24 29.19 23.50
C ALA A 673 12.60 29.63 22.08
N TYR A 674 13.82 29.32 21.62
CA TYR A 674 14.22 29.54 20.23
C TYR A 674 13.37 28.73 19.24
N LEU A 675 13.12 27.45 19.51
CA LEU A 675 12.22 26.61 18.69
C LEU A 675 10.78 27.15 18.65
N ALA A 676 10.25 27.59 19.79
CA ALA A 676 8.93 28.20 19.87
C ALA A 676 8.83 29.49 19.04
N HIS A 677 9.86 30.33 19.03
CA HIS A 677 9.93 31.52 18.17
C HIS A 677 9.91 31.17 16.67
N MET A 678 10.39 29.98 16.32
CA MET A 678 10.41 29.44 14.95
C MET A 678 9.13 28.68 14.58
N GLY A 679 8.11 28.70 15.44
CA GLY A 679 6.80 28.09 15.20
C GLY A 679 6.71 26.59 15.53
N VAL A 680 7.70 26.04 16.25
CA VAL A 680 7.70 24.66 16.75
C VAL A 680 6.99 24.60 18.11
N SER A 681 6.19 23.57 18.36
CA SER A 681 5.49 23.42 19.65
C SER A 681 6.50 23.20 20.79
N GLY A 682 6.31 23.93 21.89
CA GLY A 682 7.14 23.80 23.09
C GLY A 682 6.85 22.55 23.92
N GLU A 683 5.71 21.89 23.68
CA GLU A 683 5.30 20.64 24.35
C GLU A 683 5.50 19.42 23.44
N TRP A 684 5.40 19.61 22.12
CA TRP A 684 5.55 18.57 21.11
C TRP A 684 6.43 19.04 19.95
N PRO A 685 7.76 19.10 20.14
CA PRO A 685 8.66 19.69 19.14
C PRO A 685 8.76 18.89 17.83
N GLY A 686 8.18 17.70 17.77
CA GLY A 686 8.23 16.81 16.59
C GLY A 686 9.60 16.16 16.41
N CYS A 687 10.30 15.93 17.52
CA CYS A 687 11.54 15.17 17.59
C CYS A 687 11.61 14.45 18.96
N ASP A 688 12.19 13.25 18.99
CA ASP A 688 12.34 12.43 20.18
C ASP A 688 13.59 12.77 21.01
N VAL A 689 14.66 13.23 20.34
CA VAL A 689 15.92 13.61 20.99
C VAL A 689 16.37 14.97 20.48
N LEU A 690 16.80 15.83 21.42
CA LEU A 690 17.39 17.13 21.12
C LEU A 690 18.85 17.18 21.57
N THR A 691 19.75 17.50 20.64
CA THR A 691 21.17 17.74 20.92
C THR A 691 21.49 19.22 20.78
N LEU A 692 22.03 19.82 21.83
CA LEU A 692 22.43 21.21 21.88
C LEU A 692 23.87 21.38 21.42
N SER A 693 24.14 22.44 20.66
CA SER A 693 25.49 22.77 20.22
C SER A 693 26.25 23.45 21.35
N LEU A 694 27.56 23.24 21.42
CA LEU A 694 28.45 23.94 22.35
C LEU A 694 28.80 25.37 21.92
N ASP A 695 28.66 25.68 20.64
CA ASP A 695 28.87 27.02 20.09
C ASP A 695 27.88 28.01 20.69
N ALA A 696 28.36 29.18 21.13
CA ALA A 696 27.53 30.21 21.72
C ALA A 696 26.58 30.86 20.69
N ASP A 697 26.95 30.83 19.41
CA ASP A 697 26.17 31.42 18.31
C ASP A 697 25.11 30.46 17.75
N ILE A 698 25.17 29.18 18.14
CA ILE A 698 24.29 28.11 17.65
C ILE A 698 23.74 27.32 18.83
N LEU A 699 22.46 27.52 19.16
CA LEU A 699 21.82 26.83 20.28
C LEU A 699 21.46 25.36 19.99
N LEU A 700 21.14 25.03 18.74
CA LEU A 700 20.64 23.72 18.33
C LEU A 700 21.65 23.01 17.43
N GLU A 701 22.01 21.76 17.73
CA GLU A 701 22.88 20.95 16.87
C GLU A 701 22.09 19.98 16.01
N ARG A 702 21.32 19.08 16.64
CA ARG A 702 20.47 18.09 15.95
C ARG A 702 19.09 18.01 16.62
N LEU A 703 18.03 18.09 15.81
CA LEU A 703 16.68 17.65 16.16
C LEU A 703 16.52 16.25 15.58
N ILE A 704 16.31 15.25 16.43
CA ILE A 704 16.37 13.84 16.04
C ILE A 704 15.00 13.20 16.24
N GLU A 705 14.42 12.72 15.15
CA GLU A 705 13.27 11.82 15.18
C GLU A 705 13.76 10.36 15.17
N LEU A 706 13.32 9.52 16.10
CA LEU A 706 13.78 8.16 16.29
C LEU A 706 12.72 7.14 15.86
N LYS A 707 13.10 6.22 14.98
CA LYS A 707 12.30 5.03 14.65
C LYS A 707 13.05 3.75 15.03
N SER A 708 12.47 2.98 15.95
CA SER A 708 13.01 1.70 16.42
C SER A 708 12.32 0.53 15.69
N SER A 709 13.05 -0.55 15.36
CA SER A 709 12.45 -1.74 14.75
C SER A 709 13.17 -3.04 15.12
N GLY A 710 12.37 -4.08 15.38
CA GLY A 710 12.87 -5.43 15.63
C GLY A 710 13.46 -6.11 14.39
N VAL A 711 13.10 -5.65 13.18
CA VAL A 711 13.60 -6.13 11.87
C VAL A 711 14.03 -4.92 11.02
N ALA A 712 14.66 -5.15 9.87
CA ALA A 712 14.93 -4.06 8.92
C ALA A 712 13.62 -3.58 8.26
N SER A 713 12.89 -2.65 8.90
CA SER A 713 11.71 -2.01 8.31
C SER A 713 12.08 -1.17 7.10
N ARG A 714 11.30 -1.29 6.01
CA ARG A 714 11.53 -0.60 4.73
C ARG A 714 10.67 0.64 4.52
N VAL A 715 9.64 0.83 5.37
CA VAL A 715 8.69 1.93 5.30
C VAL A 715 8.44 2.46 6.71
N LEU A 716 8.54 3.78 6.88
CA LEU A 716 8.35 4.45 8.17
C LEU A 716 7.32 5.58 8.03
N GLU A 717 6.49 5.73 9.06
CA GLU A 717 5.48 6.80 9.17
C GLU A 717 6.03 7.98 9.98
N MET A 718 5.60 9.21 9.63
CA MET A 718 5.92 10.43 10.39
C MET A 718 4.65 11.18 10.82
N SER A 719 4.65 11.77 12.01
CA SER A 719 3.54 12.59 12.51
C SER A 719 3.49 13.98 11.86
N TRP A 720 2.38 14.69 12.04
CA TRP A 720 2.21 16.05 11.49
C TRP A 720 3.13 17.09 12.16
N ASN A 721 3.46 16.92 13.44
CA ASN A 721 4.39 17.81 14.14
C ASN A 721 5.84 17.55 13.68
N GLU A 722 6.22 16.28 13.50
CA GLU A 722 7.50 15.90 12.83
C GLU A 722 7.59 16.51 11.42
N TRP A 723 6.50 16.43 10.64
CA TRP A 723 6.43 17.03 9.31
C TRP A 723 6.65 18.55 9.35
N LYS A 724 6.00 19.26 10.29
CA LYS A 724 6.11 20.72 10.40
C LYS A 724 7.52 21.14 10.76
N THR A 725 8.11 20.51 11.76
CA THR A 725 9.46 20.81 12.22
C THR A 725 10.48 20.53 11.12
N ALA A 726 10.33 19.42 10.40
CA ALA A 726 11.27 19.03 9.37
C ALA A 726 11.12 19.80 8.05
N THR A 727 9.95 20.40 7.78
CA THR A 727 9.74 21.25 6.59
C THR A 727 9.95 22.75 6.85
N ALA A 728 10.23 23.17 8.09
CA ALA A 728 10.56 24.57 8.41
C ALA A 728 11.96 24.94 7.86
N SER A 729 12.02 25.81 6.86
CA SER A 729 13.25 26.12 6.08
C SER A 729 14.43 26.63 6.91
N THR A 730 14.19 27.12 8.12
CA THR A 730 15.18 27.73 9.01
C THR A 730 15.84 26.76 9.99
N ILE A 731 15.21 25.62 10.30
CA ILE A 731 15.75 24.58 11.21
C ILE A 731 15.89 23.21 10.52
N ARG A 732 15.38 23.06 9.29
CA ARG A 732 15.42 21.85 8.46
C ARG A 732 16.82 21.23 8.32
N GLU A 733 17.86 22.04 8.13
CA GLU A 733 19.24 21.53 7.98
C GLU A 733 19.79 20.84 9.24
N ARG A 734 19.12 21.06 10.38
CA ARG A 734 19.43 20.49 11.69
C ARG A 734 18.49 19.34 12.06
N PHE A 735 17.51 19.01 11.21
CA PHE A 735 16.60 17.89 11.43
C PHE A 735 17.17 16.59 10.88
N TYR A 736 17.11 15.53 11.68
CA TYR A 736 17.61 14.20 11.36
C TYR A 736 16.56 13.12 11.64
N LEU A 737 16.53 12.11 10.79
CA LEU A 737 15.80 10.86 11.03
C LEU A 737 16.80 9.77 11.44
N TYR A 738 16.62 9.19 12.62
CA TYR A 738 17.45 8.10 13.15
C TYR A 738 16.67 6.80 13.07
N LEU A 739 17.25 5.80 12.40
CA LEU A 739 16.70 4.46 12.29
C LEU A 739 17.58 3.48 13.05
N VAL A 740 16.99 2.82 14.04
CA VAL A 740 17.63 1.74 14.80
C VAL A 740 16.93 0.42 14.46
N GLY A 741 17.65 -0.49 13.81
CA GLY A 741 17.08 -1.71 13.24
C GLY A 741 17.78 -3.00 13.66
N ASN A 742 17.13 -4.13 13.38
CA ASN A 742 17.59 -5.49 13.71
C ASN A 742 17.79 -5.75 15.22
N LEU A 743 16.93 -5.18 16.07
CA LEU A 743 17.05 -5.30 17.53
C LEU A 743 16.60 -6.65 18.13
N ARG A 744 16.05 -7.55 17.30
CA ARG A 744 15.73 -8.93 17.69
C ARG A 744 16.98 -9.79 17.77
N ALA A 745 17.17 -10.48 18.90
CA ALA A 745 18.31 -11.35 19.14
C ALA A 745 18.22 -12.72 18.43
N ASP A 746 17.05 -13.07 17.88
CA ASP A 746 16.81 -14.34 17.17
C ASP A 746 17.07 -14.26 15.65
N LEU A 747 17.42 -13.07 15.12
CA LEU A 747 17.73 -12.89 13.70
C LEU A 747 19.13 -13.43 13.38
N GLN A 748 19.21 -14.70 12.98
CA GLN A 748 20.47 -15.34 12.58
C GLN A 748 21.16 -14.54 11.45
N GLY A 749 22.34 -13.99 11.75
CA GLY A 749 23.21 -13.30 10.78
C GLY A 749 22.85 -11.83 10.48
N SER A 750 21.86 -11.24 11.15
CA SER A 750 21.54 -9.81 11.01
C SER A 750 22.16 -9.00 12.16
N ILE A 751 22.99 -8.01 11.82
CA ILE A 751 23.69 -7.17 12.80
C ILE A 751 22.80 -5.96 13.15
N PRO A 752 22.62 -5.62 14.44
CA PRO A 752 21.97 -4.38 14.86
C PRO A 752 22.69 -3.14 14.32
N PHE A 753 21.94 -2.10 13.95
CA PHE A 753 22.55 -0.91 13.34
C PHE A 753 21.84 0.38 13.76
N VAL A 754 22.55 1.50 13.61
CA VAL A 754 21.99 2.86 13.67
C VAL A 754 22.32 3.58 12.36
N ARG A 755 21.32 4.23 11.77
CA ARG A 755 21.48 5.12 10.61
C ARG A 755 20.93 6.50 10.89
N ALA A 756 21.71 7.53 10.59
CA ALA A 756 21.31 8.93 10.75
C ALA A 756 21.22 9.61 9.37
N TYR A 757 20.02 10.02 9.01
CA TYR A 757 19.72 10.71 7.76
C TYR A 757 19.53 12.21 8.03
N ARG A 758 20.42 13.04 7.50
CA ARG A 758 20.35 14.50 7.62
C ARG A 758 19.39 15.07 6.57
N ASN A 759 18.53 16.01 6.96
CA ASN A 759 17.60 16.69 6.06
C ASN A 759 16.92 15.69 5.10
N PRO A 760 16.17 14.71 5.64
CA PRO A 760 15.58 13.66 4.82
C PRO A 760 14.67 14.20 3.71
N PHE A 761 14.20 15.45 3.81
CA PHE A 761 13.26 16.06 2.88
C PHE A 761 13.85 16.48 1.52
N GLU A 762 15.08 17.01 1.48
CA GLU A 762 15.72 17.34 0.20
C GLU A 762 16.30 16.11 -0.52
N GLN A 763 16.47 15.01 0.22
CA GLN A 763 17.04 13.77 -0.29
C GLN A 763 15.99 12.80 -0.87
N LEU A 764 14.70 13.18 -0.92
CA LEU A 764 13.60 12.34 -1.40
C LEU A 764 13.23 12.62 -2.87
N GLN A 765 13.11 11.55 -3.68
CA GLN A 765 12.22 11.55 -4.85
C GLN A 765 10.80 11.21 -4.39
N ALA A 766 10.00 12.22 -4.02
CA ALA A 766 8.63 12.00 -3.56
C ALA A 766 7.66 11.69 -4.72
N SER A 767 7.01 10.53 -4.70
CA SER A 767 5.82 10.27 -5.50
C SER A 767 4.58 10.81 -4.79
N ILE A 768 4.08 11.97 -5.22
CA ILE A 768 2.87 12.59 -4.65
C ILE A 768 1.63 11.88 -5.21
N ALA A 769 0.99 11.04 -4.40
CA ALA A 769 -0.33 10.48 -4.72
C ALA A 769 -1.42 11.40 -4.15
N THR A 770 -2.25 11.98 -5.01
CA THR A 770 -3.39 12.81 -4.58
C THR A 770 -4.66 11.95 -4.53
N SER A 771 -5.20 11.71 -3.34
CA SER A 771 -6.58 11.22 -3.18
C SER A 771 -7.41 12.29 -2.45
N ARG A 772 -8.67 12.48 -2.88
CA ARG A 772 -9.58 13.49 -2.34
C ARG A 772 -10.39 12.89 -1.18
N ALA A 773 -9.79 12.90 0.00
CA ALA A 773 -10.34 13.15 1.32
C ALA A 773 -9.13 13.52 2.19
N LEU A 774 -9.15 14.63 2.91
CA LEU A 774 -7.95 15.31 3.42
C LEU A 774 -7.29 14.55 4.60
N GLN A 775 -6.64 13.43 4.31
CA GLN A 775 -5.63 12.81 5.16
C GLN A 775 -4.30 12.86 4.38
N ARG A 776 -3.37 13.72 4.80
CA ARG A 776 -2.05 13.84 4.18
C ARG A 776 -1.09 12.89 4.91
N LYS A 777 -0.71 11.80 4.25
CA LYS A 777 0.33 10.88 4.71
C LYS A 777 1.53 10.96 3.75
N VAL A 778 2.73 11.03 4.29
CA VAL A 778 3.99 11.02 3.54
C VAL A 778 4.71 9.72 3.88
N HIS A 779 4.99 8.88 2.88
CA HIS A 779 5.67 7.61 3.04
C HIS A 779 7.14 7.77 2.62
N LEU A 780 8.07 7.32 3.47
CA LEU A 780 9.52 7.40 3.20
C LEU A 780 10.07 6.01 2.91
N SER A 781 10.76 5.86 1.78
CA SER A 781 11.46 4.65 1.37
C SER A 781 12.94 4.76 1.72
N THR A 782 13.43 3.91 2.62
CA THR A 782 14.80 4.00 3.16
C THR A 782 15.90 3.64 2.15
N THR A 783 15.53 3.08 0.99
CA THR A 783 16.47 2.76 -0.10
C THR A 783 16.74 3.94 -1.02
N ASP A 784 15.95 5.00 -0.92
CA ASP A 784 15.94 6.10 -1.90
C ASP A 784 16.71 7.33 -1.40
N PHE A 785 17.37 7.23 -0.25
CA PHE A 785 18.25 8.27 0.31
C PHE A 785 19.64 8.22 -0.33
N CYS A 786 20.14 9.39 -0.76
CA CYS A 786 21.43 9.52 -1.43
C CYS A 786 22.65 9.56 -0.49
N GLU A 787 22.49 10.01 0.76
CA GLU A 787 23.58 10.18 1.75
C GLU A 787 23.12 9.72 3.15
N ALA A 788 23.95 8.99 3.89
CA ALA A 788 23.64 8.54 5.27
C ALA A 788 24.90 8.30 6.11
N GLU A 789 24.86 8.66 7.40
CA GLU A 789 25.81 8.19 8.42
C GLU A 789 25.35 6.78 8.89
N HIS A 790 26.22 5.76 8.83
CA HIS A 790 25.90 4.36 9.16
C HIS A 790 26.91 3.76 10.14
N LEU A 791 26.44 3.11 11.21
CA LEU A 791 27.25 2.39 12.20
C LEU A 791 26.66 1.00 12.47
N ASP A 792 27.48 -0.04 12.30
CA ASP A 792 27.17 -1.41 12.74
C ASP A 792 27.48 -1.55 14.24
N LEU A 793 26.56 -2.17 15.01
CA LEU A 793 26.74 -2.39 16.44
C LEU A 793 27.34 -3.78 16.69
N GLU A 794 28.32 -3.87 17.60
CA GLU A 794 28.93 -5.16 17.98
C GLU A 794 28.16 -5.83 19.12
N VAL A 795 28.05 -7.17 19.08
CA VAL A 795 27.37 -7.99 20.10
C VAL A 795 28.41 -8.79 20.89
N GLN A 796 28.42 -8.68 22.22
CA GLN A 796 29.30 -9.51 23.06
C GLN A 796 28.80 -10.96 23.12
N ALA A 797 29.71 -11.92 22.94
CA ALA A 797 29.38 -13.34 23.09
C ALA A 797 29.02 -13.65 24.56
N PRO A 798 27.96 -14.43 24.83
CA PRO A 798 27.54 -14.75 26.20
C PRO A 798 28.67 -15.48 26.94
N VAL A 799 29.08 -14.94 28.08
CA VAL A 799 30.11 -15.54 28.94
C VAL A 799 29.51 -16.77 29.63
N GLY A 800 29.82 -17.96 29.11
CA GLY A 800 29.59 -19.22 29.81
C GLY A 800 28.99 -20.34 28.97
N ALA A 801 29.78 -20.95 28.09
CA ALA A 801 29.60 -22.33 27.69
C ALA A 801 30.99 -22.99 27.59
N ASN A 802 31.50 -23.44 28.72
CA ASN A 802 32.67 -24.32 28.74
C ASN A 802 32.33 -25.60 27.96
N MET A 803 32.97 -25.78 26.81
CA MET A 803 33.09 -27.09 26.17
C MET A 803 33.95 -27.97 27.08
N GLY A 804 33.27 -28.84 27.84
CA GLY A 804 33.87 -30.05 28.38
C GLY A 804 34.04 -31.06 27.25
N VAL A 805 35.26 -31.58 27.17
CA VAL A 805 35.80 -32.60 26.26
C VAL A 805 34.84 -33.75 25.96
#